data_AF-A0A5B9P7I9-F1
#
_entry.id   AF-A0A5B9P7I9-F1
#
_cell.length_a   1.000
_cell.length_b   1.000
_cell.length_c   1.000
_cell.angle_alpha   90.00
_cell.angle_beta   90.00
_cell.angle_gamma   90.00
#
_symmetry.space_group_name_H-M   'P 1'
#
loop_
_entity.id
_entity.type
_entity.pdbx_description
1 polymer ?
#
loop_
_entity_poly.entity_id
_entity_poly.type
_entity_poly.pdbx_seq_one_letter_code
_entity_poly.pdbx_strand_id
1 'polypeptide(L)'
;MSIALIIFILRCKRVLRTATVAMICGVIACSATMAQDGSIAEQDYQLAAGYYQKSDWSQSAASFEDFVSRYPDHRKSSEANFFLAESKIQLGNYADALIGFQTFIAQHPNHRLTPRATFRMGEAAFQLGKGKIALKSLELFIKKYPQHALVEYAMPYLGELRLGFNEPKLAQRAFSTALKMFPDSELADQNRYGLAQSYRMLGKKDTAARYWKFVATENDSDYAALAKLQLGILACENGRLDEAQPYLATAKSELAQEDPEHRLEANYWLGRVALEKGQFEEANSIFTNLESLPADENCGAGICYDAAVAAWKTDREDLAIEWLAKLRSTWPTNQLGARAMALEIELLRQRGLDAVVADYCKQFAERFPKDDLRFNVTEIAGRIHHKEKKFALGVKAFDKLLTEHSAAFDGDTTAPDQRARRTTWLYLKGLCHIGLGEFDTAIRELRLAEANMVNPDSQPQIELAIATSLMGQQLYYDASVEFESYLEKAEPEDRENVMSALSRLVVCYGNLNRWEDADEAINVLLEGDRETGLKAIQFVSDHAYEKKRFDVATRYYKTLAMPENESHFRNQGLAGLSWLMMETNSAEANEVFQRLVDEYPDSTFSSRAAIARAKFLEGQDDATTACELYRSVVARFSKTELAQIARLRLAWFNQQAGDVESLHKARAQIEVFLQVAEATPADSGQKSLTLVGEALYQLGWVNHDLGETEASMTAFSDLVATRPESKYWPDAAYRVASSMLEVGEFEHASEMVKKILAQQTVPPEVKIQTLYLQSKVAAESDRWDEVPDLMQKLIDSSNDETVIATAKYWKAEALYRYGDFDGAGLLFDEMQPNATLIGESLEPWLLLRLAQCHGKSQRWTNAAMLARDCLERFEGFSNAYEFRFLLGRAAEYDGMFDDARNHYLQVIESTDGAGTETAAISQWRIGETYFHQNKHKEAIAAYSKTNSDYSFSRWSSAALIQAGKCQEHLGNWQHAATLYAQLLERHPESEFVADAKERLGRVNRFAKLPNSETKTH
;
A
#
# COMPACT_ATOMS: atom_id res chain seq x y z
N MET A 1 48.41 31.00 -7.01
CA MET A 1 49.63 31.74 -6.58
C MET A 1 49.30 33.20 -6.84
N SER A 2 48.96 33.96 -5.80
CA SER A 2 48.39 35.31 -5.98
C SER A 2 49.37 36.19 -6.75
N ILE A 3 48.85 37.07 -7.60
CA ILE A 3 49.70 37.92 -8.42
C ILE A 3 50.41 38.99 -7.58
N ALA A 4 49.90 39.31 -6.39
CA ALA A 4 50.66 40.02 -5.36
C ALA A 4 51.95 39.28 -4.98
N LEU A 5 51.93 37.95 -4.95
CA LEU A 5 53.14 37.13 -4.85
C LEU A 5 54.00 37.41 -6.07
N ILE A 6 53.47 37.36 -7.30
CA ILE A 6 54.27 37.57 -8.53
C ILE A 6 54.90 38.97 -8.60
N ILE A 7 54.19 40.02 -8.17
CA ILE A 7 54.70 41.40 -8.10
C ILE A 7 55.72 41.54 -6.98
N PHE A 8 55.45 40.96 -5.80
CA PHE A 8 56.41 40.82 -4.71
C PHE A 8 57.67 40.09 -5.18
N ILE A 9 57.51 39.02 -5.97
CA ILE A 9 58.57 38.21 -6.55
C ILE A 9 59.37 39.02 -7.59
N LEU A 10 58.71 39.75 -8.49
CA LEU A 10 59.37 40.56 -9.53
C LEU A 10 60.12 41.75 -8.93
N ARG A 11 59.63 42.33 -7.83
CA ARG A 11 60.20 43.51 -7.18
C ARG A 11 61.26 43.17 -6.15
N CYS A 12 61.05 42.14 -5.32
CA CYS A 12 62.14 41.52 -4.56
C CYS A 12 63.22 41.02 -5.49
N LYS A 13 62.89 40.41 -6.65
CA LYS A 13 63.91 40.09 -7.67
C LYS A 13 64.71 41.32 -8.09
N ARG A 14 64.12 42.50 -8.22
CA ARG A 14 64.83 43.72 -8.65
C ARG A 14 65.75 44.27 -7.56
N VAL A 15 65.27 44.47 -6.34
CA VAL A 15 66.04 45.00 -5.19
C VAL A 15 67.08 43.99 -4.71
N LEU A 16 66.73 42.71 -4.67
CA LEU A 16 67.63 41.64 -4.28
C LEU A 16 68.66 41.34 -5.38
N ARG A 17 68.34 41.50 -6.68
CA ARG A 17 69.33 41.42 -7.78
C ARG A 17 70.42 42.47 -7.62
N THR A 18 70.06 43.74 -7.40
CA THR A 18 71.04 44.83 -7.28
C THR A 18 71.90 44.68 -6.02
N ALA A 19 71.29 44.37 -4.87
CA ALA A 19 72.01 44.20 -3.61
C ALA A 19 72.92 42.96 -3.60
N THR A 20 72.48 41.85 -4.22
CA THR A 20 73.26 40.59 -4.18
C THR A 20 74.37 40.53 -5.22
N VAL A 21 74.20 41.08 -6.42
CA VAL A 21 75.27 41.17 -7.42
C VAL A 21 76.43 42.03 -6.91
N ALA A 22 76.14 43.15 -6.25
CA ALA A 22 77.16 44.03 -5.67
C ALA A 22 77.97 43.36 -4.53
N MET A 23 77.32 42.62 -3.63
CA MET A 23 78.01 41.90 -2.54
C MET A 23 78.86 40.71 -3.02
N ILE A 24 78.50 40.06 -4.14
CA ILE A 24 79.18 38.85 -4.64
C ILE A 24 80.42 39.17 -5.47
N CYS A 25 80.40 40.26 -6.23
CA CYS A 25 81.59 40.68 -6.99
C CYS A 25 82.81 40.89 -6.07
N GLY A 26 82.62 41.38 -4.84
CA GLY A 26 83.70 41.53 -3.85
C GLY A 26 84.27 40.20 -3.34
N VAL A 27 83.45 39.14 -3.27
CA VAL A 27 83.86 37.81 -2.78
C VAL A 27 84.63 37.02 -3.85
N ILE A 28 84.30 37.20 -5.12
CA ILE A 28 85.01 36.56 -6.25
C ILE A 28 86.32 37.30 -6.56
N ALA A 29 86.35 38.63 -6.44
CA ALA A 29 87.54 39.46 -6.66
C ALA A 29 88.67 39.18 -5.64
N CYS A 30 88.34 38.87 -4.38
CA CYS A 30 89.33 38.57 -3.34
C CYS A 30 90.04 37.21 -3.53
N SER A 31 89.51 36.32 -4.39
CA SER A 31 90.18 35.08 -4.79
C SER A 31 91.08 35.22 -6.02
N ALA A 32 91.10 36.37 -6.68
CA ALA A 32 91.83 36.56 -7.95
C ALA A 32 93.31 37.00 -7.78
N THR A 33 93.77 37.32 -6.57
CA THR A 33 95.14 37.83 -6.33
C THR A 33 96.17 36.78 -5.91
N MET A 34 95.84 35.48 -5.89
CA MET A 34 96.82 34.40 -5.76
C MET A 34 96.61 33.35 -6.86
N ALA A 35 96.98 33.71 -8.10
CA ALA A 35 96.91 32.84 -9.25
C ALA A 35 98.23 32.92 -10.04
N GLN A 36 99.10 31.94 -9.86
CA GLN A 36 100.13 31.54 -10.83
C GLN A 36 100.35 30.03 -10.70
N ASP A 37 99.30 29.27 -11.03
CA ASP A 37 99.40 27.94 -11.62
C ASP A 37 98.02 27.60 -12.20
N GLY A 38 97.88 27.79 -13.51
CA GLY A 38 96.61 27.69 -14.23
C GLY A 38 96.25 26.24 -14.54
N SER A 39 95.48 25.60 -13.65
CA SER A 39 94.77 24.38 -14.01
C SER A 39 93.55 24.73 -14.87
N ILE A 40 93.21 23.85 -15.83
CA ILE A 40 92.04 24.02 -16.70
C ILE A 40 90.75 24.18 -15.85
N ALA A 41 90.66 23.46 -14.72
CA ALA A 41 89.56 23.60 -13.78
C ALA A 41 89.43 25.03 -13.21
N GLU A 42 90.52 25.69 -12.82
CA GLU A 42 90.42 27.07 -12.31
C GLU A 42 89.98 28.03 -13.43
N GLN A 43 90.41 27.81 -14.69
CA GLN A 43 89.93 28.60 -15.83
C GLN A 43 88.43 28.39 -16.10
N ASP A 44 87.97 27.14 -16.09
CA ASP A 44 86.55 26.78 -16.28
C ASP A 44 85.67 27.39 -15.19
N TYR A 45 86.13 27.39 -13.93
CA TYR A 45 85.43 28.06 -12.82
C TYR A 45 85.37 29.58 -12.99
N GLN A 46 86.48 30.23 -13.37
CA GLN A 46 86.51 31.69 -13.59
C GLN A 46 85.64 32.09 -14.78
N LEU A 47 85.54 31.26 -15.82
CA LEU A 47 84.61 31.48 -16.93
C LEU A 47 83.15 31.46 -16.46
N ALA A 48 82.76 30.42 -15.71
CA ALA A 48 81.42 30.30 -15.15
C ALA A 48 81.08 31.48 -14.21
N ALA A 49 82.02 31.85 -13.33
CA ALA A 49 81.90 33.01 -12.46
C ALA A 49 81.83 34.34 -13.23
N GLY A 50 82.52 34.45 -14.37
CA GLY A 50 82.44 35.60 -15.26
C GLY A 50 81.05 35.79 -15.88
N TYR A 51 80.41 34.70 -16.32
CA TYR A 51 79.02 34.75 -16.79
C TYR A 51 78.06 35.16 -15.67
N TYR A 52 78.27 34.65 -14.46
CA TYR A 52 77.49 35.05 -13.28
C TYR A 52 77.60 36.56 -12.99
N GLN A 53 78.83 37.12 -13.01
CA GLN A 53 79.05 38.55 -12.77
C GLN A 53 78.40 39.43 -13.84
N LYS A 54 78.37 38.96 -15.09
CA LYS A 54 77.69 39.64 -16.21
C LYS A 54 76.16 39.49 -16.17
N SER A 55 75.59 38.82 -15.16
CA SER A 55 74.17 38.47 -15.05
C SER A 55 73.65 37.64 -16.24
N ASP A 56 74.53 36.95 -16.96
CA ASP A 56 74.14 35.99 -17.99
C ASP A 56 73.84 34.64 -17.33
N TRP A 57 72.64 34.56 -16.73
CA TRP A 57 72.25 33.45 -15.87
C TRP A 57 72.18 32.11 -16.61
N SER A 58 71.87 32.14 -17.92
CA SER A 58 71.77 30.93 -18.73
C SER A 58 73.16 30.33 -18.96
N GLN A 59 74.12 31.14 -19.43
CA GLN A 59 75.50 30.68 -19.62
C GLN A 59 76.19 30.37 -18.28
N SER A 60 75.88 31.14 -17.24
CA SER A 60 76.36 30.89 -15.87
C SER A 60 75.91 29.52 -15.36
N ALA A 61 74.61 29.20 -15.46
CA ALA A 61 74.10 27.91 -15.03
C ALA A 61 74.74 26.75 -15.82
N ALA A 62 74.78 26.85 -17.15
CA ALA A 62 75.38 25.81 -17.99
C ALA A 62 76.87 25.58 -17.68
N SER A 63 77.64 26.66 -17.52
CA SER A 63 79.08 26.59 -17.24
C SER A 63 79.37 26.04 -15.84
N PHE A 64 78.59 26.41 -14.82
CA PHE A 64 78.75 25.83 -13.49
C PHE A 64 78.32 24.37 -13.41
N GLU A 65 77.27 23.97 -14.15
CA GLU A 65 76.83 22.58 -14.23
C GLU A 65 77.89 21.69 -14.86
N ASP A 66 78.49 22.15 -15.97
CA ASP A 66 79.61 21.49 -16.63
C ASP A 66 80.85 21.42 -15.72
N PHE A 67 81.19 22.50 -15.02
CA PHE A 67 82.29 22.54 -14.06
C PHE A 67 82.13 21.49 -12.94
N VAL A 68 80.94 21.43 -12.33
CA VAL A 68 80.65 20.47 -11.26
C VAL A 68 80.68 19.03 -11.79
N SER A 69 80.23 18.80 -13.03
CA SER A 69 80.25 17.47 -13.64
C SER A 69 81.66 16.98 -13.96
N ARG A 70 82.54 17.84 -14.48
CA ARG A 70 83.92 17.47 -14.84
C ARG A 70 84.86 17.38 -13.64
N TYR A 71 84.63 18.22 -12.63
CA TYR A 71 85.55 18.36 -11.50
C TYR A 71 84.82 18.20 -10.15
N PRO A 72 84.15 17.07 -9.87
CA PRO A 72 83.33 16.92 -8.66
C PRO A 72 84.09 17.11 -7.34
N ASP A 73 85.36 16.68 -7.28
CA ASP A 73 86.20 16.75 -6.06
C ASP A 73 87.04 18.03 -5.94
N HIS A 74 86.88 18.99 -6.87
CA HIS A 74 87.68 20.22 -6.85
C HIS A 74 87.30 21.14 -5.68
N ARG A 75 88.29 21.89 -5.15
CA ARG A 75 88.09 22.81 -4.00
C ARG A 75 87.01 23.88 -4.22
N LYS A 76 86.69 24.18 -5.49
CA LYS A 76 85.66 25.14 -5.91
C LYS A 76 84.30 24.51 -6.22
N SER A 77 84.18 23.19 -6.16
CA SER A 77 82.95 22.49 -6.58
C SER A 77 81.78 22.75 -5.66
N SER A 78 82.01 22.97 -4.36
CA SER A 78 80.99 23.46 -3.43
C SER A 78 80.49 24.86 -3.81
N GLU A 79 81.40 25.78 -4.14
CA GLU A 79 81.05 27.14 -4.58
C GLU A 79 80.32 27.14 -5.92
N ALA A 80 80.78 26.32 -6.87
CA ALA A 80 80.15 26.16 -8.17
C ALA A 80 78.72 25.60 -8.05
N ASN A 81 78.50 24.59 -7.20
CA ASN A 81 77.16 24.07 -6.91
C ASN A 81 76.23 25.16 -6.33
N PHE A 82 76.75 26.00 -5.44
CA PHE A 82 75.98 27.13 -4.92
C PHE A 82 75.61 28.13 -6.03
N PHE A 83 76.57 28.55 -6.86
CA PHE A 83 76.32 29.52 -7.92
C PHE A 83 75.47 28.94 -9.07
N LEU A 84 75.52 27.63 -9.30
CA LEU A 84 74.59 26.92 -10.17
C LEU A 84 73.15 27.08 -9.66
N ALA A 85 72.91 26.76 -8.39
CA ALA A 85 71.58 26.91 -7.77
C ALA A 85 71.11 28.37 -7.79
N GLU A 86 72.00 29.32 -7.51
CA GLU A 86 71.70 30.75 -7.56
C GLU A 86 71.39 31.23 -8.99
N SER A 87 72.11 30.73 -10.01
CA SER A 87 71.80 31.03 -11.41
C SER A 87 70.42 30.48 -11.80
N LYS A 88 70.08 29.29 -11.31
CA LYS A 88 68.75 28.68 -11.49
C LYS A 88 67.63 29.51 -10.83
N ILE A 89 67.85 30.14 -9.67
CA ILE A 89 66.90 31.14 -9.10
C ILE A 89 66.66 32.30 -10.07
N GLN A 90 67.74 32.84 -10.64
CA GLN A 90 67.65 34.00 -11.52
C GLN A 90 66.95 33.70 -12.85
N LEU A 91 67.02 32.44 -13.30
CA LEU A 91 66.26 31.91 -14.44
C LEU A 91 64.80 31.60 -14.11
N GLY A 92 64.39 31.64 -12.83
CA GLY A 92 63.05 31.22 -12.39
C GLY A 92 62.88 29.70 -12.22
N ASN A 93 63.96 28.93 -12.37
CA ASN A 93 63.98 27.48 -12.18
C ASN A 93 64.08 27.13 -10.68
N TYR A 94 63.05 27.49 -9.91
CA TYR A 94 63.05 27.37 -8.45
C TYR A 94 63.09 25.92 -7.96
N ALA A 95 62.54 24.97 -8.72
CA ALA A 95 62.52 23.55 -8.35
C ALA A 95 63.94 23.00 -8.25
N ASP A 96 64.75 23.21 -9.29
CA ASP A 96 66.13 22.77 -9.34
C ASP A 96 67.01 23.55 -8.36
N ALA A 97 66.76 24.86 -8.23
CA ALA A 97 67.47 25.69 -7.25
C ALA A 97 67.21 25.21 -5.81
N LEU A 98 65.95 24.86 -5.48
CA LEU A 98 65.60 24.33 -4.16
C LEU A 98 66.38 23.05 -3.85
N ILE A 99 66.43 22.11 -4.80
CA ILE A 99 67.19 20.85 -4.65
C ILE A 99 68.69 21.16 -4.51
N GLY A 100 69.23 22.04 -5.36
CA GLY A 100 70.63 22.45 -5.32
C GLY A 100 71.03 23.05 -3.97
N PHE A 101 70.23 23.96 -3.41
CA PHE A 101 70.51 24.52 -2.09
C PHE A 101 70.34 23.50 -0.96
N GLN A 102 69.34 22.62 -1.03
CA GLN A 102 69.17 21.54 -0.05
C GLN A 102 70.40 20.63 0.00
N THR A 103 70.87 20.18 -1.17
CA THR A 103 72.08 19.35 -1.29
C THR A 103 73.32 20.11 -0.78
N PHE A 104 73.48 21.38 -1.17
CA PHE A 104 74.61 22.21 -0.73
C PHE A 104 74.65 22.37 0.81
N ILE A 105 73.51 22.64 1.45
CA ILE A 105 73.43 22.81 2.91
C ILE A 105 73.71 21.48 3.63
N ALA A 106 73.22 20.36 3.09
CA ALA A 106 73.42 19.03 3.67
C ALA A 106 74.88 18.58 3.59
N GLN A 107 75.55 18.80 2.45
CA GLN A 107 76.94 18.41 2.22
C GLN A 107 77.95 19.39 2.86
N HIS A 108 77.58 20.67 2.96
CA HIS A 108 78.48 21.72 3.44
C HIS A 108 77.83 22.61 4.53
N PRO A 109 77.52 22.08 5.72
CA PRO A 109 76.77 22.79 6.77
C PRO A 109 77.52 23.97 7.42
N ASN A 110 78.85 24.02 7.30
CA ASN A 110 79.72 25.05 7.88
C ASN A 110 80.36 25.98 6.82
N HIS A 111 79.89 25.92 5.57
CA HIS A 111 80.43 26.76 4.50
C HIS A 111 80.03 28.23 4.69
N ARG A 112 80.88 29.16 4.24
CA ARG A 112 80.62 30.60 4.30
C ARG A 112 79.33 31.04 3.59
N LEU A 113 78.89 30.26 2.60
CA LEU A 113 77.67 30.50 1.81
C LEU A 113 76.43 29.79 2.39
N THR A 114 76.57 28.94 3.41
CA THR A 114 75.46 28.19 4.00
C THR A 114 74.34 29.09 4.56
N PRO A 115 74.62 30.23 5.24
CA PRO A 115 73.57 31.16 5.66
C PRO A 115 72.72 31.64 4.48
N ARG A 116 73.40 32.10 3.42
CA ARG A 116 72.73 32.57 2.20
C ARG A 116 71.98 31.46 1.48
N ALA A 117 72.56 30.26 1.37
CA ALA A 117 71.89 29.10 0.80
C ALA A 117 70.62 28.74 1.59
N THR A 118 70.65 28.86 2.92
CA THR A 118 69.47 28.60 3.78
C THR A 118 68.35 29.60 3.52
N PHE A 119 68.67 30.88 3.39
CA PHE A 119 67.70 31.91 2.97
C PHE A 119 67.16 31.63 1.56
N ARG A 120 68.04 31.37 0.60
CA ARG A 120 67.67 31.07 -0.80
C ARG A 120 66.84 29.81 -0.96
N MET A 121 67.07 28.80 -0.13
CA MET A 121 66.23 27.61 -0.04
C MET A 121 64.81 27.98 0.43
N GLY A 122 64.70 28.85 1.44
CA GLY A 122 63.43 29.39 1.90
C GLY A 122 62.70 30.17 0.82
N GLU A 123 63.41 31.05 0.12
CA GLU A 123 62.89 31.82 -1.02
C GLU A 123 62.45 30.90 -2.15
N ALA A 124 63.27 29.96 -2.61
CA ALA A 124 62.91 29.00 -3.66
C ALA A 124 61.67 28.18 -3.29
N ALA A 125 61.59 27.73 -2.02
CA ALA A 125 60.43 27.00 -1.53
C ALA A 125 59.17 27.87 -1.50
N PHE A 126 59.30 29.14 -1.13
CA PHE A 126 58.19 30.10 -1.14
C PHE A 126 57.62 30.28 -2.56
N GLN A 127 58.51 30.47 -3.54
CA GLN A 127 58.18 30.63 -4.96
C GLN A 127 57.48 29.42 -5.56
N LEU A 128 57.81 28.22 -5.06
CA LEU A 128 57.17 26.96 -5.47
C LEU A 128 55.84 26.69 -4.74
N GLY A 129 55.37 27.59 -3.88
CA GLY A 129 54.22 27.35 -3.02
C GLY A 129 54.45 26.27 -1.95
N LYS A 130 55.71 25.85 -1.72
CA LYS A 130 56.09 24.86 -0.69
C LYS A 130 56.20 25.53 0.68
N GLY A 131 55.09 26.11 1.16
CA GLY A 131 55.03 26.98 2.33
C GLY A 131 55.63 26.40 3.61
N LYS A 132 55.44 25.09 3.88
CA LYS A 132 56.02 24.44 5.08
C LYS A 132 57.56 24.40 5.05
N ILE A 133 58.13 24.16 3.86
CA ILE A 133 59.59 24.14 3.67
C ILE A 133 60.12 25.56 3.76
N ALA A 134 59.46 26.52 3.10
CA ALA A 134 59.81 27.93 3.15
C ALA A 134 59.84 28.45 4.60
N LEU A 135 58.78 28.18 5.34
CA LEU A 135 58.62 28.57 6.74
C LEU A 135 59.77 28.04 7.61
N LYS A 136 60.00 26.72 7.58
CA LYS A 136 61.05 26.08 8.37
C LYS A 136 62.45 26.60 8.01
N SER A 137 62.70 26.86 6.73
CA SER A 137 64.00 27.34 6.23
C SER A 137 64.28 28.78 6.67
N LEU A 138 63.28 29.66 6.55
CA LEU A 138 63.40 31.07 6.93
C LEU A 138 63.51 31.23 8.45
N GLU A 139 62.76 30.46 9.23
CA GLU A 139 62.91 30.42 10.69
C GLU A 139 64.29 29.95 11.13
N LEU A 140 64.79 28.89 10.50
CA LEU A 140 66.13 28.40 10.77
C LEU A 140 67.18 29.46 10.45
N PHE A 141 67.02 30.16 9.31
CA PHE A 141 67.91 31.23 8.90
C PHE A 141 67.92 32.38 9.91
N ILE A 142 66.74 32.91 10.29
CA ILE A 142 66.62 34.03 11.23
C ILE A 142 67.14 33.63 12.62
N LYS A 143 66.86 32.40 13.07
CA LYS A 143 67.31 31.89 14.38
C LYS A 143 68.82 31.69 14.44
N LYS A 144 69.42 31.10 13.39
CA LYS A 144 70.85 30.75 13.37
C LYS A 144 71.74 31.93 12.97
N TYR A 145 71.22 32.87 12.18
CA TYR A 145 71.99 34.00 11.64
C TYR A 145 71.25 35.35 11.82
N PRO A 146 70.89 35.76 13.06
CA PRO A 146 70.02 36.92 13.31
C PRO A 146 70.59 38.29 12.92
N GLN A 147 71.92 38.39 12.73
CA GLN A 147 72.60 39.61 12.30
C GLN A 147 72.97 39.61 10.80
N HIS A 148 72.57 38.57 10.05
CA HIS A 148 72.90 38.48 8.63
C HIS A 148 72.12 39.54 7.84
N ALA A 149 72.76 40.18 6.86
CA ALA A 149 72.15 41.22 6.03
C ALA A 149 70.88 40.80 5.26
N LEU A 150 70.59 39.49 5.18
CA LEU A 150 69.40 38.96 4.50
C LEU A 150 68.21 38.79 5.45
N VAL A 151 68.38 39.08 6.75
CA VAL A 151 67.27 39.03 7.72
C VAL A 151 66.18 40.04 7.38
N GLU A 152 66.55 41.24 6.92
CA GLU A 152 65.62 42.26 6.42
C GLU A 152 64.67 41.72 5.34
N TYR A 153 65.18 40.87 4.45
CA TYR A 153 64.41 40.24 3.37
C TYR A 153 63.68 38.97 3.83
N ALA A 154 64.23 38.23 4.79
CA ALA A 154 63.62 37.00 5.31
C ALA A 154 62.37 37.25 6.16
N MET A 155 62.34 38.36 6.89
CA MET A 155 61.24 38.71 7.80
C MET A 155 59.89 38.97 7.10
N PRO A 156 59.79 39.71 5.99
CA PRO A 156 58.53 39.85 5.26
C PRO A 156 58.05 38.52 4.68
N TYR A 157 58.93 37.69 4.09
CA TYR A 157 58.57 36.33 3.65
C TYR A 157 58.01 35.49 4.80
N LEU A 158 58.63 35.56 5.98
CA LEU A 158 58.16 34.86 7.17
C LEU A 158 56.79 35.39 7.61
N GLY A 159 56.60 36.70 7.66
CA GLY A 159 55.34 37.33 8.04
C GLY A 159 54.19 36.93 7.11
N GLU A 160 54.42 36.93 5.80
CA GLU A 160 53.43 36.55 4.79
C GLU A 160 53.08 35.06 4.87
N LEU A 161 54.07 34.18 5.03
CA LEU A 161 53.81 32.76 5.29
C LEU A 161 52.96 32.56 6.54
N ARG A 162 53.26 33.29 7.63
CA ARG A 162 52.50 33.21 8.87
C ARG A 162 51.06 33.71 8.72
N LEU A 163 50.81 34.75 7.90
CA LEU A 163 49.45 35.13 7.52
C LEU A 163 48.75 34.01 6.75
N GLY A 164 49.42 33.42 5.76
CA GLY A 164 48.89 32.29 4.98
C GLY A 164 48.59 31.04 5.82
N PHE A 165 49.36 30.80 6.89
CA PHE A 165 49.10 29.74 7.88
C PHE A 165 48.05 30.11 8.94
N ASN A 166 47.39 31.27 8.81
CA ASN A 166 46.41 31.79 9.76
C ASN A 166 46.99 31.98 11.19
N GLU A 167 48.23 32.46 11.28
CA GLU A 167 48.93 32.74 12.53
C GLU A 167 49.21 34.24 12.70
N PRO A 168 48.16 35.09 12.80
CA PRO A 168 48.31 36.53 12.68
C PRO A 168 49.13 37.16 13.81
N LYS A 169 49.19 36.55 15.00
CA LYS A 169 50.06 37.01 16.10
C LYS A 169 51.55 36.84 15.77
N LEU A 170 51.91 35.77 15.06
CA LEU A 170 53.30 35.50 14.69
C LEU A 170 53.70 36.33 13.46
N ALA A 171 52.78 36.51 12.51
CA ALA A 171 52.94 37.46 11.41
C ALA A 171 53.16 38.89 11.91
N GLN A 172 52.31 39.35 12.83
CA GLN A 172 52.43 40.66 13.47
C GLN A 172 53.84 40.84 14.09
N ARG A 173 54.36 39.81 14.78
CA ARG A 173 55.69 39.86 15.38
C ARG A 173 56.80 39.95 14.33
N ALA A 174 56.70 39.19 13.24
CA ALA A 174 57.67 39.24 12.15
C ALA A 174 57.73 40.63 11.51
N PHE A 175 56.58 41.16 11.06
CA PHE A 175 56.51 42.48 10.42
C PHE A 175 56.91 43.63 11.36
N SER A 176 56.46 43.60 12.63
CA SER A 176 56.82 44.64 13.60
C SER A 176 58.30 44.59 13.99
N THR A 177 58.91 43.41 14.03
CA THR A 177 60.35 43.26 14.28
C THR A 177 61.15 43.76 13.08
N ALA A 178 60.71 43.45 11.85
CA ALA A 178 61.33 43.99 10.63
C ALA A 178 61.32 45.53 10.63
N LEU A 179 60.17 46.15 10.91
CA LEU A 179 60.06 47.61 11.00
C LEU A 179 60.89 48.24 12.13
N LYS A 180 61.08 47.52 13.24
CA LYS A 180 61.91 47.99 14.35
C LYS A 180 63.40 47.90 14.03
N MET A 181 63.82 46.85 13.32
CA MET A 181 65.23 46.62 12.99
C MET A 181 65.66 47.40 11.75
N PHE A 182 64.75 47.61 10.79
CA PHE A 182 65.01 48.23 9.49
C PHE A 182 63.92 49.28 9.17
N PRO A 183 63.81 50.37 9.96
CA PRO A 183 62.73 51.36 9.82
C PRO A 183 62.75 52.13 8.50
N ASP A 184 63.95 52.37 7.95
CA ASP A 184 64.18 53.14 6.71
C ASP A 184 64.35 52.23 5.47
N SER A 185 63.97 50.96 5.59
CA SER A 185 64.03 49.98 4.52
C SER A 185 63.10 50.34 3.36
N GLU A 186 63.50 50.06 2.11
CA GLU A 186 62.58 50.05 0.97
C GLU A 186 61.42 49.05 1.15
N LEU A 187 61.59 48.05 2.02
CA LEU A 187 60.55 47.08 2.39
C LEU A 187 59.67 47.56 3.55
N ALA A 188 59.87 48.76 4.08
CA ALA A 188 59.12 49.25 5.24
C ALA A 188 57.60 49.27 4.96
N ASP A 189 57.17 49.72 3.79
CA ASP A 189 55.74 49.76 3.45
C ASP A 189 55.14 48.38 3.26
N GLN A 190 55.88 47.43 2.69
CA GLN A 190 55.47 46.04 2.64
C GLN A 190 55.20 45.52 4.06
N ASN A 191 56.13 45.76 4.99
CA ASN A 191 55.99 45.31 6.36
C ASN A 191 54.83 46.04 7.06
N ARG A 192 54.60 47.33 6.81
CA ARG A 192 53.43 48.09 7.33
C ARG A 192 52.12 47.52 6.80
N TYR A 193 52.05 47.20 5.51
CA TYR A 193 50.89 46.59 4.87
C TYR A 193 50.59 45.20 5.45
N GLY A 194 51.59 44.32 5.56
CA GLY A 194 51.45 43.00 6.19
C GLY A 194 51.12 43.07 7.68
N LEU A 195 51.64 44.07 8.39
CA LEU A 195 51.29 44.34 9.78
C LEU A 195 49.81 44.77 9.92
N ALA A 196 49.32 45.61 9.00
CA ALA A 196 47.92 46.01 8.95
C ALA A 196 46.99 44.81 8.70
N GLN A 197 47.34 43.94 7.75
CA GLN A 197 46.63 42.66 7.51
C GLN A 197 46.60 41.79 8.78
N SER A 198 47.73 41.68 9.48
CA SER A 198 47.83 40.96 10.75
C SER A 198 46.87 41.53 11.80
N TYR A 199 46.76 42.86 11.90
CA TYR A 199 45.83 43.51 12.83
C TYR A 199 44.36 43.32 12.44
N ARG A 200 44.01 43.32 11.15
CA ARG A 200 42.64 43.01 10.68
C ARG A 200 42.23 41.60 11.10
N MET A 201 43.10 40.61 10.89
CA MET A 201 42.85 39.22 11.31
C MET A 201 42.75 39.05 12.84
N LEU A 202 43.39 39.93 13.62
CA LEU A 202 43.26 39.99 15.08
C LEU A 202 42.01 40.74 15.56
N GLY A 203 41.14 41.21 14.65
CA GLY A 203 39.95 42.00 14.96
C GLY A 203 40.24 43.48 15.30
N LYS A 204 41.50 43.91 15.25
CA LYS A 204 41.93 45.30 15.56
C LYS A 204 41.81 46.20 14.33
N LYS A 205 40.59 46.31 13.80
CA LYS A 205 40.24 46.99 12.55
C LYS A 205 40.72 48.46 12.50
N ASP A 206 40.57 49.23 13.57
CA ASP A 206 41.02 50.63 13.61
C ASP A 206 42.54 50.77 13.51
N THR A 207 43.28 49.83 14.11
CA THR A 207 44.74 49.84 14.04
C THR A 207 45.21 49.46 12.64
N ALA A 208 44.57 48.46 12.02
CA ALA A 208 44.83 48.09 10.62
C ALA A 208 44.59 49.27 9.68
N ALA A 209 43.46 49.98 9.84
CA ALA A 209 43.12 51.15 9.05
C ALA A 209 44.18 52.26 9.15
N ARG A 210 44.76 52.51 10.33
CA ARG A 210 45.82 53.52 10.50
C ARG A 210 47.08 53.18 9.70
N TYR A 211 47.54 51.93 9.75
CA TYR A 211 48.71 51.49 9.00
C TYR A 211 48.45 51.50 7.49
N TRP A 212 47.28 51.04 7.01
CA TRP A 212 46.93 51.16 5.60
C TRP A 212 46.80 52.60 5.14
N LYS A 213 46.23 53.49 5.95
CA LYS A 213 46.13 54.92 5.61
C LYS A 213 47.49 55.55 5.44
N PHE A 214 48.46 55.19 6.29
CA PHE A 214 49.84 55.63 6.16
C PHE A 214 50.45 55.19 4.81
N VAL A 215 50.35 53.90 4.48
CA VAL A 215 50.87 53.35 3.21
C VAL A 215 50.14 53.94 1.99
N ALA A 216 48.83 54.21 2.11
CA ALA A 216 48.01 54.77 1.04
C ALA A 216 48.32 56.23 0.70
N THR A 217 48.89 57.00 1.65
CA THR A 217 49.24 58.42 1.46
C THR A 217 50.63 58.64 0.87
N GLU A 218 51.51 57.65 0.89
CA GLU A 218 52.84 57.73 0.26
C GLU A 218 52.72 57.39 -1.23
N ASN A 219 52.74 58.42 -2.09
CA ASN A 219 52.47 58.28 -3.54
C ASN A 219 53.47 57.39 -4.30
N ASP A 220 54.66 57.14 -3.76
CA ASP A 220 55.69 56.29 -4.39
C ASP A 220 55.66 54.83 -3.87
N SER A 221 54.72 54.48 -2.99
CA SER A 221 54.64 53.15 -2.41
C SER A 221 53.98 52.14 -3.35
N ASP A 222 54.68 51.03 -3.59
CA ASP A 222 54.19 49.88 -4.35
C ASP A 222 52.96 49.19 -3.74
N TYR A 223 52.65 49.48 -2.46
CA TYR A 223 51.51 48.95 -1.72
C TYR A 223 50.38 49.96 -1.53
N ALA A 224 50.51 51.19 -2.05
CA ALA A 224 49.51 52.26 -1.86
C ALA A 224 48.13 51.85 -2.41
N ALA A 225 48.06 51.33 -3.64
CA ALA A 225 46.81 50.90 -4.25
C ALA A 225 46.14 49.72 -3.50
N LEU A 226 46.95 48.76 -3.02
CA LEU A 226 46.48 47.64 -2.20
C LEU A 226 45.98 48.12 -0.83
N ALA A 227 46.64 49.11 -0.23
CA ALA A 227 46.20 49.71 1.03
C ALA A 227 44.86 50.46 0.86
N LYS A 228 44.69 51.21 -0.25
CA LYS A 228 43.42 51.86 -0.61
C LYS A 228 42.30 50.83 -0.80
N LEU A 229 42.56 49.72 -1.50
CA LEU A 229 41.60 48.62 -1.64
C LEU A 229 41.14 48.12 -0.26
N GLN A 230 42.07 47.80 0.64
CA GLN A 230 41.75 47.28 1.97
C GLN A 230 40.99 48.31 2.84
N LEU A 231 41.31 49.61 2.71
CA LEU A 231 40.55 50.69 3.37
C LEU A 231 39.11 50.78 2.84
N GLY A 232 38.93 50.68 1.52
CA GLY A 232 37.61 50.66 0.89
C GLY A 232 36.75 49.49 1.35
N ILE A 233 37.31 48.29 1.38
CA ILE A 233 36.65 47.08 1.91
C ILE A 233 36.24 47.28 3.37
N LEU A 234 37.15 47.77 4.20
CA LEU A 234 36.89 48.00 5.62
C LEU A 234 35.82 49.08 5.85
N ALA A 235 35.76 50.11 4.99
CA ALA A 235 34.72 51.12 5.03
C ALA A 235 33.35 50.53 4.64
N CYS A 236 33.28 49.66 3.61
CA CYS A 236 32.07 48.92 3.26
C CYS A 236 31.57 48.05 4.41
N GLU A 237 32.45 47.24 5.02
CA GLU A 237 32.11 46.39 6.17
C GLU A 237 31.53 47.18 7.35
N ASN A 238 31.91 48.46 7.49
CA ASN A 238 31.42 49.35 8.54
C ASN A 238 30.21 50.20 8.11
N GLY A 239 29.61 49.92 6.95
CA GLY A 239 28.46 50.66 6.39
C GLY A 239 28.78 52.09 5.93
N ARG A 240 30.07 52.48 5.86
CA ARG A 240 30.51 53.82 5.45
C ARG A 240 30.72 53.85 3.94
N LEU A 241 29.63 53.71 3.19
CA LEU A 241 29.64 53.54 1.73
C LEU A 241 30.22 54.75 0.99
N ASP A 242 29.97 55.96 1.48
CA ASP A 242 30.50 57.20 0.87
C ASP A 242 32.01 57.36 1.07
N GLU A 243 32.56 56.85 2.16
CA GLU A 243 34.01 56.80 2.38
C GLU A 243 34.66 55.70 1.54
N ALA A 244 33.98 54.57 1.35
CA ALA A 244 34.50 53.41 0.65
C ALA A 244 34.70 53.64 -0.86
N GLN A 245 33.72 54.28 -1.51
CA GLN A 245 33.68 54.49 -2.95
C GLN A 245 34.95 55.14 -3.55
N PRO A 246 35.47 56.28 -3.03
CA PRO A 246 36.67 56.90 -3.59
C PRO A 246 37.94 56.04 -3.39
N TYR A 247 38.07 55.33 -2.27
CA TYR A 247 39.22 54.43 -2.06
C TYR A 247 39.22 53.25 -3.04
N LEU A 248 38.06 52.65 -3.30
CA LEU A 248 37.96 51.53 -4.25
C LEU A 248 38.12 51.98 -5.71
N ALA A 249 37.59 53.16 -6.07
CA ALA A 249 37.74 53.72 -7.41
C ALA A 249 39.20 54.06 -7.74
N THR A 250 39.91 54.68 -6.79
CA THR A 250 41.34 54.97 -6.93
C THR A 250 42.17 53.70 -6.99
N ALA A 251 41.92 52.73 -6.09
CA ALA A 251 42.58 51.42 -6.13
C ALA A 251 42.39 50.71 -7.48
N LYS A 252 41.16 50.65 -8.01
CA LYS A 252 40.87 50.07 -9.34
C LYS A 252 41.66 50.73 -10.47
N SER A 253 41.90 52.04 -10.39
CA SER A 253 42.62 52.81 -11.42
C SER A 253 44.14 52.69 -11.32
N GLU A 254 44.68 52.58 -10.11
CA GLU A 254 46.13 52.52 -9.83
C GLU A 254 46.68 51.09 -9.92
N LEU A 255 45.83 50.07 -9.72
CA LEU A 255 46.21 48.68 -9.91
C LEU A 255 46.47 48.40 -11.41
N ALA A 256 47.70 47.96 -11.71
CA ALA A 256 48.16 47.68 -13.07
C ALA A 256 47.38 46.54 -13.73
N GLN A 257 47.39 46.48 -15.07
CA GLN A 257 46.79 45.35 -15.82
C GLN A 257 47.41 43.99 -15.44
N GLU A 258 48.67 44.00 -15.00
CA GLU A 258 49.38 42.81 -14.55
C GLU A 258 48.88 42.30 -13.20
N ASP A 259 48.05 43.05 -12.43
CA ASP A 259 47.35 42.63 -11.19
C ASP A 259 45.83 42.51 -11.37
N PRO A 260 45.35 41.58 -12.22
CA PRO A 260 43.93 41.44 -12.52
C PRO A 260 43.09 41.01 -11.32
N GLU A 261 43.68 40.29 -10.35
CA GLU A 261 42.98 39.74 -9.19
C GLU A 261 42.52 40.84 -8.22
N HIS A 262 43.41 41.70 -7.75
CA HIS A 262 43.04 42.80 -6.86
C HIS A 262 42.22 43.88 -7.58
N ARG A 263 42.46 44.06 -8.88
CA ARG A 263 41.67 44.99 -9.69
C ARG A 263 40.23 44.51 -9.86
N LEU A 264 40.03 43.20 -10.03
CA LEU A 264 38.73 42.55 -10.03
C LEU A 264 38.05 42.71 -8.66
N GLU A 265 38.77 42.43 -7.57
CA GLU A 265 38.26 42.58 -6.20
C GLU A 265 37.81 44.03 -5.94
N ALA A 266 38.62 45.04 -6.29
CA ALA A 266 38.26 46.45 -6.17
C ALA A 266 36.96 46.79 -6.90
N ASN A 267 36.77 46.24 -8.09
CA ASN A 267 35.58 46.47 -8.91
C ASN A 267 34.35 45.71 -8.36
N TYR A 268 34.53 44.51 -7.81
CA TYR A 268 33.47 43.78 -7.10
C TYR A 268 32.94 44.60 -5.92
N TRP A 269 33.83 45.12 -5.07
CA TRP A 269 33.44 45.93 -3.92
C TRP A 269 32.78 47.26 -4.34
N LEU A 270 33.14 47.86 -5.48
CA LEU A 270 32.39 48.98 -6.05
C LEU A 270 30.96 48.59 -6.44
N GLY A 271 30.79 47.42 -7.07
CA GLY A 271 29.46 46.88 -7.39
C GLY A 271 28.62 46.65 -6.13
N ARG A 272 29.24 46.15 -5.06
CA ARG A 272 28.57 45.97 -3.75
C ARG A 272 28.20 47.29 -3.10
N VAL A 273 29.03 48.33 -3.20
CA VAL A 273 28.67 49.70 -2.76
C VAL A 273 27.43 50.20 -3.51
N ALA A 274 27.38 50.03 -4.83
CA ALA A 274 26.20 50.40 -5.62
C ALA A 274 24.95 49.61 -5.19
N LEU A 275 25.10 48.30 -4.95
CA LEU A 275 24.02 47.43 -4.46
C LEU A 275 23.46 47.90 -3.11
N GLU A 276 24.32 48.17 -2.13
CA GLU A 276 23.92 48.62 -0.79
C GLU A 276 23.34 50.05 -0.80
N LYS A 277 23.71 50.89 -1.79
CA LYS A 277 23.08 52.20 -2.04
C LYS A 277 21.72 52.12 -2.76
N GLY A 278 21.27 50.93 -3.15
CA GLY A 278 20.03 50.74 -3.93
C GLY A 278 20.15 51.09 -5.42
N GLN A 279 21.37 51.28 -5.92
CA GLN A 279 21.67 51.58 -7.33
C GLN A 279 21.76 50.28 -8.13
N PHE A 280 20.65 49.53 -8.21
CA PHE A 280 20.64 48.14 -8.69
C PHE A 280 21.09 47.96 -10.15
N GLU A 281 20.73 48.89 -11.05
CA GLU A 281 21.16 48.83 -12.46
C GLU A 281 22.67 49.05 -12.64
N GLU A 282 23.25 49.98 -11.86
CA GLU A 282 24.70 50.21 -11.85
C GLU A 282 25.44 48.99 -11.30
N ALA A 283 24.95 48.42 -10.19
CA ALA A 283 25.51 47.20 -9.61
C ALA A 283 25.46 46.02 -10.60
N ASN A 284 24.33 45.81 -11.27
CA ASN A 284 24.17 44.73 -12.25
C ASN A 284 25.12 44.89 -13.44
N SER A 285 25.29 46.11 -13.96
CA SER A 285 26.27 46.42 -15.00
C SER A 285 27.71 46.13 -14.57
N ILE A 286 28.08 46.51 -13.34
CA ILE A 286 29.41 46.22 -12.79
C ILE A 286 29.64 44.71 -12.69
N PHE A 287 28.70 43.95 -12.13
CA PHE A 287 28.87 42.50 -11.94
C PHE A 287 28.88 41.72 -13.26
N THR A 288 28.06 42.11 -14.25
CA THR A 288 28.05 41.49 -15.58
C THR A 288 29.41 41.67 -16.28
N ASN A 289 30.03 42.85 -16.14
CA ASN A 289 31.37 43.09 -16.69
C ASN A 289 32.47 42.27 -16.01
N LEU A 290 32.25 41.84 -14.76
CA LEU A 290 33.17 41.00 -14.01
C LEU A 290 33.04 39.52 -14.33
N GLU A 291 31.97 39.12 -15.02
CA GLU A 291 31.63 37.71 -15.24
C GLU A 291 32.73 36.91 -15.95
N SER A 292 33.37 37.53 -16.94
CA SER A 292 34.33 36.89 -17.85
C SER A 292 35.75 36.81 -17.27
N LEU A 293 36.00 37.39 -16.10
CA LEU A 293 37.33 37.49 -15.52
C LEU A 293 37.58 36.33 -14.53
N PRO A 294 38.80 35.76 -14.51
CA PRO A 294 39.15 34.71 -13.55
C PRO A 294 39.15 35.27 -12.13
N ALA A 295 38.24 34.79 -11.29
CA ALA A 295 38.10 35.14 -9.87
C ALA A 295 38.44 33.94 -8.97
N ASP A 296 38.93 34.22 -7.75
CA ASP A 296 39.06 33.22 -6.71
C ASP A 296 37.69 32.80 -6.14
N GLU A 297 37.64 31.76 -5.32
CA GLU A 297 36.38 31.25 -4.76
C GLU A 297 35.63 32.29 -3.93
N ASN A 298 36.34 33.11 -3.16
CA ASN A 298 35.72 34.07 -2.25
C ASN A 298 35.07 35.24 -3.01
N CYS A 299 35.81 35.84 -3.94
CA CYS A 299 35.31 36.97 -4.71
C CYS A 299 34.32 36.51 -5.78
N GLY A 300 34.58 35.38 -6.44
CA GLY A 300 33.69 34.82 -7.47
C GLY A 300 32.32 34.44 -6.93
N ALA A 301 32.24 33.77 -5.77
CA ALA A 301 30.97 33.43 -5.14
C ALA A 301 30.22 34.69 -4.67
N GLY A 302 30.94 35.69 -4.13
CA GLY A 302 30.37 36.99 -3.77
C GLY A 302 29.76 37.73 -4.96
N ILE A 303 30.49 37.80 -6.09
CA ILE A 303 29.99 38.40 -7.34
C ILE A 303 28.69 37.73 -7.77
N CYS A 304 28.66 36.40 -7.84
CA CYS A 304 27.46 35.69 -8.30
C CYS A 304 26.26 35.93 -7.37
N TYR A 305 26.46 35.88 -6.05
CA TYR A 305 25.38 36.12 -5.10
C TYR A 305 24.85 37.57 -5.17
N ASP A 306 25.74 38.56 -5.14
CA ASP A 306 25.35 39.97 -5.16
C ASP A 306 24.76 40.38 -6.52
N ALA A 307 25.24 39.79 -7.63
CA ALA A 307 24.65 39.94 -8.95
C ALA A 307 23.23 39.36 -9.01
N ALA A 308 23.00 38.20 -8.40
CA ALA A 308 21.68 37.61 -8.31
C ALA A 308 20.71 38.50 -7.52
N VAL A 309 21.17 39.08 -6.40
CA VAL A 309 20.36 40.03 -5.62
C VAL A 309 20.05 41.29 -6.44
N ALA A 310 21.03 41.86 -7.15
CA ALA A 310 20.82 43.03 -8.02
C ALA A 310 19.82 42.72 -9.17
N ALA A 311 19.95 41.56 -9.80
CA ALA A 311 19.05 41.10 -10.86
C ALA A 311 17.62 40.88 -10.33
N TRP A 312 17.46 40.27 -9.15
CA TRP A 312 16.15 40.13 -8.51
C TRP A 312 15.50 41.48 -8.20
N LYS A 313 16.25 42.46 -7.70
CA LYS A 313 15.74 43.81 -7.42
C LYS A 313 15.41 44.64 -8.67
N THR A 314 15.77 44.17 -9.85
CA THR A 314 15.45 44.78 -11.15
C THR A 314 14.46 43.95 -11.96
N ASP A 315 13.73 43.03 -11.30
CA ASP A 315 12.75 42.11 -11.89
C ASP A 315 13.32 41.20 -13.00
N ARG A 316 14.65 40.96 -12.99
CA ARG A 316 15.35 40.04 -13.92
C ARG A 316 15.61 38.69 -13.24
N GLU A 317 14.53 38.00 -12.90
CA GLU A 317 14.60 36.75 -12.13
C GLU A 317 15.37 35.62 -12.84
N ASP A 318 15.25 35.47 -14.16
CA ASP A 318 15.98 34.42 -14.90
C ASP A 318 17.48 34.60 -14.77
N LEU A 319 17.94 35.85 -14.92
CA LEU A 319 19.34 36.21 -14.71
C LEU A 319 19.77 35.96 -13.26
N ALA A 320 18.90 36.24 -12.29
CA ALA A 320 19.19 35.94 -10.88
C ALA A 320 19.39 34.44 -10.65
N ILE A 321 18.54 33.59 -11.21
CA ILE A 321 18.65 32.13 -11.11
C ILE A 321 19.94 31.63 -11.80
N GLU A 322 20.29 32.16 -12.97
CA GLU A 322 21.53 31.82 -13.67
C GLU A 322 22.78 32.10 -12.81
N TRP A 323 22.84 33.27 -12.17
CA TRP A 323 23.92 33.63 -11.27
C TRP A 323 24.00 32.70 -10.04
N LEU A 324 22.86 32.34 -9.45
CA LEU A 324 22.81 31.41 -8.30
C LEU A 324 23.22 29.98 -8.69
N ALA A 325 22.79 29.52 -9.87
CA ALA A 325 23.19 28.23 -10.42
C ALA A 325 24.71 28.18 -10.72
N LYS A 326 25.27 29.28 -11.24
CA LYS A 326 26.72 29.42 -11.45
C LYS A 326 27.51 29.35 -10.14
N LEU A 327 27.06 30.05 -9.10
CA LEU A 327 27.67 29.98 -7.78
C LEU A 327 27.72 28.53 -7.26
N ARG A 328 26.58 27.84 -7.35
CA ARG A 328 26.40 26.49 -6.80
C ARG A 328 27.16 25.40 -7.58
N SER A 329 27.29 25.56 -8.90
CA SER A 329 28.06 24.65 -9.76
C SER A 329 29.56 24.88 -9.66
N THR A 330 29.99 26.14 -9.54
CA THR A 330 31.42 26.50 -9.51
C THR A 330 32.01 26.33 -8.11
N TRP A 331 31.29 26.72 -7.06
CA TRP A 331 31.75 26.67 -5.65
C TRP A 331 30.74 25.99 -4.73
N PRO A 332 30.59 24.66 -4.84
CA PRO A 332 29.57 23.93 -4.13
C PRO A 332 29.71 23.95 -2.59
N THR A 333 30.92 24.13 -2.07
CA THR A 333 31.22 24.12 -0.63
C THR A 333 31.28 25.52 -0.02
N ASN A 334 31.00 26.56 -0.79
CA ASN A 334 31.10 27.94 -0.33
C ASN A 334 30.06 28.27 0.76
N GLN A 335 30.42 29.13 1.70
CA GLN A 335 29.55 29.58 2.79
C GLN A 335 28.29 30.31 2.30
N LEU A 336 28.35 30.97 1.13
CA LEU A 336 27.20 31.60 0.50
C LEU A 336 26.24 30.60 -0.16
N GLY A 337 26.62 29.32 -0.28
CA GLY A 337 25.81 28.29 -0.93
C GLY A 337 24.42 28.13 -0.31
N ALA A 338 24.31 28.19 1.02
CA ALA A 338 23.01 28.13 1.70
C ALA A 338 22.15 29.35 1.36
N ARG A 339 22.71 30.57 1.47
CA ARG A 339 21.99 31.81 1.13
C ARG A 339 21.54 31.83 -0.33
N ALA A 340 22.41 31.41 -1.24
CA ALA A 340 22.12 31.34 -2.67
C ALA A 340 20.94 30.40 -2.95
N MET A 341 20.98 29.20 -2.37
CA MET A 341 19.93 28.20 -2.55
C MET A 341 18.60 28.62 -1.90
N ALA A 342 18.64 29.28 -0.75
CA ALA A 342 17.44 29.83 -0.10
C ALA A 342 16.79 30.94 -0.93
N LEU A 343 17.58 31.82 -1.56
CA LEU A 343 17.06 32.84 -2.47
C LEU A 343 16.44 32.21 -3.72
N GLU A 344 17.06 31.18 -4.28
CA GLU A 344 16.53 30.47 -5.44
C GLU A 344 15.21 29.76 -5.14
N ILE A 345 15.09 29.14 -3.97
CA ILE A 345 13.83 28.57 -3.45
C ILE A 345 12.72 29.62 -3.42
N GLU A 346 13.03 30.84 -2.97
CA GLU A 346 12.06 31.94 -2.90
C GLU A 346 11.63 32.41 -4.29
N LEU A 347 12.57 32.57 -5.23
CA LEU A 347 12.28 32.94 -6.62
C LEU A 347 11.41 31.88 -7.32
N LEU A 348 11.76 30.61 -7.17
CA LEU A 348 11.00 29.50 -7.76
C LEU A 348 9.59 29.38 -7.16
N ARG A 349 9.44 29.73 -5.86
CA ARG A 349 8.13 29.79 -5.19
C ARG A 349 7.25 30.89 -5.76
N GLN A 350 7.80 32.08 -6.04
CA GLN A 350 7.05 33.18 -6.66
C GLN A 350 6.54 32.82 -8.07
N ARG A 351 7.23 31.93 -8.77
CA ARG A 351 6.80 31.35 -10.06
C ARG A 351 5.75 30.23 -9.96
N GLY A 352 5.38 29.80 -8.75
CA GLY A 352 4.44 28.71 -8.53
C GLY A 352 4.97 27.32 -8.89
N LEU A 353 6.30 27.13 -8.97
CA LEU A 353 6.95 25.85 -9.32
C LEU A 353 7.09 24.93 -8.10
N ASP A 354 5.99 24.65 -7.40
CA ASP A 354 5.96 24.00 -6.08
C ASP A 354 6.74 22.66 -6.02
N ALA A 355 6.62 21.82 -7.05
CA ALA A 355 7.33 20.54 -7.10
C ALA A 355 8.85 20.69 -7.16
N VAL A 356 9.35 21.69 -7.90
CA VAL A 356 10.77 22.02 -7.99
C VAL A 356 11.25 22.61 -6.68
N VAL A 357 10.45 23.49 -6.08
CA VAL A 357 10.75 24.10 -4.78
C VAL A 357 10.86 23.03 -3.69
N ALA A 358 9.95 22.05 -3.67
CA ALA A 358 10.00 20.95 -2.71
C ALA A 358 11.30 20.13 -2.82
N ASP A 359 11.75 19.84 -4.04
CA ASP A 359 13.02 19.13 -4.27
C ASP A 359 14.23 19.98 -3.81
N TYR A 360 14.21 21.27 -4.10
CA TYR A 360 15.23 22.21 -3.63
C TYR A 360 15.25 22.32 -2.10
N CYS A 361 14.09 22.38 -1.44
CA CYS A 361 14.02 22.37 0.03
C CYS A 361 14.63 21.09 0.63
N LYS A 362 14.40 19.93 0.00
CA LYS A 362 14.99 18.66 0.41
C LYS A 362 16.51 18.67 0.26
N GLN A 363 17.00 19.06 -0.92
CA GLN A 363 18.43 19.19 -1.19
C GLN A 363 19.11 20.18 -0.22
N PHE A 364 18.42 21.28 0.12
CA PHE A 364 18.90 22.24 1.11
C PHE A 364 19.07 21.59 2.49
N ALA A 365 18.07 20.84 2.95
CA ALA A 365 18.12 20.16 4.25
C ALA A 365 19.23 19.10 4.32
N GLU A 366 19.54 18.41 3.22
CA GLU A 366 20.63 17.43 3.13
C GLU A 366 22.01 18.11 3.14
N ARG A 367 22.15 19.23 2.44
CA ARG A 367 23.43 19.91 2.23
C ARG A 367 23.79 20.88 3.34
N PHE A 368 22.80 21.54 3.94
CA PHE A 368 22.96 22.58 4.95
C PHE A 368 22.17 22.29 6.25
N PRO A 369 22.33 21.10 6.86
CA PRO A 369 21.48 20.68 7.99
C PRO A 369 21.62 21.54 9.25
N LYS A 370 22.71 22.29 9.40
CA LYS A 370 23.00 23.13 10.57
C LYS A 370 22.81 24.63 10.32
N ASP A 371 22.47 25.03 9.10
CA ASP A 371 22.29 26.45 8.76
C ASP A 371 20.98 27.00 9.35
N ASP A 372 20.96 28.26 9.78
CA ASP A 372 19.78 28.88 10.40
C ASP A 372 18.66 29.14 9.38
N LEU A 373 18.98 29.26 8.08
CA LEU A 373 17.98 29.41 7.03
C LEU A 373 17.12 28.14 6.85
N ARG A 374 17.51 27.01 7.46
CA ARG A 374 16.73 25.77 7.43
C ARG A 374 15.31 25.95 7.97
N PHE A 375 15.08 26.86 8.92
CA PHE A 375 13.76 27.10 9.48
C PHE A 375 12.82 27.69 8.41
N ASN A 376 13.28 28.72 7.69
CA ASN A 376 12.49 29.33 6.61
C ASN A 376 12.24 28.33 5.48
N VAL A 377 13.27 27.57 5.08
CA VAL A 377 13.15 26.55 4.02
C VAL A 377 12.21 25.41 4.42
N THR A 378 12.25 24.96 5.68
CA THR A 378 11.36 23.91 6.19
C THR A 378 9.91 24.41 6.27
N GLU A 379 9.68 25.68 6.61
CA GLU A 379 8.33 26.27 6.57
C GLU A 379 7.77 26.30 5.14
N ILE A 380 8.59 26.70 4.15
CA ILE A 380 8.21 26.67 2.73
C ILE A 380 7.85 25.25 2.30
N ALA A 381 8.68 24.26 2.65
CA ALA A 381 8.39 22.86 2.38
C ALA A 381 7.07 22.40 3.02
N GLY A 382 6.82 22.76 4.28
CA GLY A 382 5.57 22.43 4.99
C GLY A 382 4.33 23.01 4.30
N ARG A 383 4.39 24.28 3.87
CA ARG A 383 3.30 24.94 3.13
C ARG A 383 3.03 24.28 1.78
N ILE A 384 4.09 23.92 1.05
CA ILE A 384 3.96 23.19 -0.23
C ILE A 384 3.34 21.81 0.01
N HIS A 385 3.80 21.08 1.02
CA HIS A 385 3.23 19.77 1.35
C HIS A 385 1.74 19.85 1.71
N HIS A 386 1.33 20.89 2.44
CA HIS A 386 -0.09 21.15 2.69
C HIS A 386 -0.87 21.40 1.39
N LYS A 387 -0.38 22.30 0.52
CA LYS A 387 -1.00 22.63 -0.78
C LYS A 387 -1.12 21.41 -1.71
N GLU A 388 -0.10 20.57 -1.74
CA GLU A 388 -0.06 19.32 -2.52
C GLU A 388 -0.85 18.16 -1.87
N LYS A 389 -1.56 18.40 -0.75
CA LYS A 389 -2.29 17.39 0.03
C LYS A 389 -1.41 16.26 0.59
N LYS A 390 -0.11 16.49 0.71
CA LYS A 390 0.87 15.59 1.35
C LYS A 390 0.94 15.85 2.86
N PHE A 391 -0.21 15.74 3.52
CA PHE A 391 -0.41 16.24 4.88
C PHE A 391 0.54 15.65 5.93
N ALA A 392 0.87 14.34 5.85
CA ALA A 392 1.82 13.71 6.78
C ALA A 392 3.23 14.33 6.72
N LEU A 393 3.68 14.71 5.51
CA LEU A 393 4.95 15.42 5.35
C LEU A 393 4.87 16.85 5.87
N GLY A 394 3.72 17.51 5.69
CA GLY A 394 3.42 18.82 6.28
C GLY A 394 3.50 18.80 7.80
N VAL A 395 2.81 17.86 8.46
CA VAL A 395 2.87 17.66 9.91
C VAL A 395 4.32 17.46 10.36
N LYS A 396 5.07 16.57 9.71
CA LYS A 396 6.48 16.30 10.06
C LYS A 396 7.34 17.56 9.94
N ALA A 397 7.13 18.39 8.92
CA ALA A 397 7.86 19.64 8.74
C ALA A 397 7.55 20.66 9.86
N PHE A 398 6.27 20.89 10.16
CA PHE A 398 5.87 21.83 11.21
C PHE A 398 6.19 21.34 12.62
N ASP A 399 6.14 20.03 12.87
CA ASP A 399 6.55 19.44 14.15
C ASP A 399 8.06 19.60 14.38
N LYS A 400 8.87 19.38 13.33
CA LYS A 400 10.31 19.67 13.36
C LYS A 400 10.59 21.15 13.67
N LEU A 401 9.84 22.07 13.05
CA LEU A 401 9.96 23.49 13.35
C LEU A 401 9.62 23.81 14.80
N LEU A 402 8.50 23.30 15.33
CA LEU A 402 8.06 23.57 16.70
C LEU A 402 9.04 23.02 17.75
N THR A 403 9.58 21.82 17.52
CA THR A 403 10.54 21.16 18.43
C THR A 403 11.90 21.86 18.42
N GLU A 404 12.53 22.03 17.25
CA GLU A 404 13.83 22.69 17.13
C GLU A 404 13.79 24.16 17.55
N HIS A 405 12.70 24.87 17.25
CA HIS A 405 12.53 26.25 17.68
C HIS A 405 12.42 26.37 19.21
N SER A 406 11.70 25.45 19.86
CA SER A 406 11.63 25.43 21.33
C SER A 406 12.95 25.15 22.02
N ALA A 407 13.84 24.38 21.38
CA ALA A 407 15.17 24.05 21.91
C ALA A 407 16.22 25.15 21.65
N ALA A 408 16.04 25.96 20.61
CA ALA A 408 17.00 27.00 20.20
C ALA A 408 16.90 28.30 21.01
N PHE A 409 15.76 28.56 21.66
CA PHE A 409 15.51 29.78 22.43
C PHE A 409 15.36 29.45 23.92
N ASP A 410 16.39 29.78 24.70
CA ASP A 410 16.56 29.49 26.14
C ASP A 410 15.58 30.28 27.04
N GLY A 411 14.28 29.99 26.90
CA GLY A 411 13.25 30.42 27.86
C GLY A 411 12.56 31.77 27.61
N ASP A 412 12.96 32.56 26.60
CA ASP A 412 12.24 33.77 26.22
C ASP A 412 11.41 33.59 24.94
N THR A 413 10.38 32.74 25.02
CA THR A 413 9.34 32.60 23.99
C THR A 413 8.30 33.72 24.05
N THR A 414 8.61 34.86 24.69
CA THR A 414 7.65 35.96 24.88
C THR A 414 7.72 37.04 23.81
N ALA A 415 8.79 37.06 23.00
CA ALA A 415 8.94 38.00 21.89
C ALA A 415 7.77 37.86 20.88
N PRO A 416 7.07 38.96 20.53
CA PRO A 416 5.90 38.93 19.65
C PRO A 416 6.14 38.19 18.32
N ASP A 417 7.30 38.39 17.70
CA ASP A 417 7.64 37.79 16.40
C ASP A 417 7.76 36.25 16.47
N GLN A 418 8.26 35.72 17.59
CA GLN A 418 8.40 34.27 17.77
C GLN A 418 7.06 33.62 18.07
N ARG A 419 6.20 34.29 18.85
CA ARG A 419 4.83 33.83 19.08
C ARG A 419 4.02 33.80 17.80
N ALA A 420 4.11 34.85 16.97
CA ALA A 420 3.44 34.90 15.68
C ALA A 420 3.85 33.75 14.74
N ARG A 421 5.16 33.46 14.64
CA ARG A 421 5.66 32.29 13.89
C ARG A 421 5.12 30.98 14.44
N ARG A 422 5.15 30.80 15.76
CA ARG A 422 4.64 29.60 16.43
C ARG A 422 3.13 29.41 16.16
N THR A 423 2.32 30.45 16.31
CA THR A 423 0.88 30.42 15.98
C THR A 423 0.66 29.99 14.53
N THR A 424 1.43 30.54 13.59
CA THR A 424 1.35 30.19 12.17
C THR A 424 1.65 28.71 11.93
N TRP A 425 2.71 28.17 12.55
CA TRP A 425 3.06 26.76 12.38
C TRP A 425 2.06 25.82 13.05
N LEU A 426 1.52 26.18 14.22
CA LEU A 426 0.46 25.41 14.89
C LEU A 426 -0.82 25.38 14.05
N TYR A 427 -1.22 26.52 13.48
CA TYR A 427 -2.36 26.61 12.58
C TYR A 427 -2.18 25.71 11.35
N LEU A 428 -1.05 25.83 10.64
CA LEU A 428 -0.76 25.02 9.44
C LEU A 428 -0.61 23.53 9.76
N LYS A 429 -0.05 23.19 10.94
CA LYS A 429 0.00 21.80 11.44
C LYS A 429 -1.42 21.28 11.70
N GLY A 430 -2.29 22.10 12.32
CA GLY A 430 -3.71 21.81 12.53
C GLY A 430 -4.44 21.52 11.22
N LEU A 431 -4.25 22.37 10.20
CA LEU A 431 -4.82 22.13 8.86
C LEU A 431 -4.33 20.82 8.23
N CYS A 432 -3.05 20.47 8.41
CA CYS A 432 -2.53 19.18 7.95
C CYS A 432 -3.21 18.00 8.68
N HIS A 433 -3.42 18.11 10.00
CA HIS A 433 -4.16 17.08 10.76
C HIS A 433 -5.62 16.96 10.30
N ILE A 434 -6.30 18.06 9.96
CA ILE A 434 -7.62 18.04 9.32
C ILE A 434 -7.56 17.24 8.02
N GLY A 435 -6.56 17.49 7.17
CA GLY A 435 -6.36 16.76 5.91
C GLY A 435 -6.06 15.26 6.09
N LEU A 436 -5.52 14.85 7.24
CA LEU A 436 -5.31 13.45 7.62
C LEU A 436 -6.55 12.79 8.24
N GLY A 437 -7.59 13.56 8.57
CA GLY A 437 -8.75 13.08 9.35
C GLY A 437 -8.46 12.91 10.85
N GLU A 438 -7.35 13.44 11.36
CA GLU A 438 -6.94 13.37 12.77
C GLU A 438 -7.54 14.53 13.58
N PHE A 439 -8.87 14.62 13.60
CA PHE A 439 -9.59 15.80 14.08
C PHE A 439 -9.32 16.16 15.55
N ASP A 440 -9.14 15.17 16.44
CA ASP A 440 -8.84 15.44 17.86
C ASP A 440 -7.50 16.17 18.02
N THR A 441 -6.50 15.74 17.25
CA THR A 441 -5.17 16.36 17.26
C THR A 441 -5.22 17.72 16.59
N ALA A 442 -5.96 17.86 15.49
CA ALA A 442 -6.18 19.15 14.84
C ALA A 442 -6.77 20.18 15.81
N ILE A 443 -7.83 19.83 16.55
CA ILE A 443 -8.46 20.74 17.52
C ILE A 443 -7.47 21.13 18.61
N ARG A 444 -6.70 20.19 19.17
CA ARG A 444 -5.68 20.51 20.18
C ARG A 444 -4.64 21.50 19.65
N GLU A 445 -4.10 21.26 18.46
CA GLU A 445 -3.08 22.14 17.85
C GLU A 445 -3.66 23.53 17.51
N LEU A 446 -4.90 23.60 17.02
CA LEU A 446 -5.59 24.85 16.70
C LEU A 446 -5.93 25.66 17.96
N ARG A 447 -6.37 25.03 19.05
CA ARG A 447 -6.58 25.69 20.35
C ARG A 447 -5.25 26.17 20.95
N LEU A 448 -4.15 25.46 20.72
CA LEU A 448 -2.82 25.96 21.07
C LEU A 448 -2.42 27.17 20.21
N ALA A 449 -2.78 27.19 18.92
CA ALA A 449 -2.55 28.34 18.05
C ALA A 449 -3.32 29.58 18.57
N GLU A 450 -4.60 29.40 18.91
CA GLU A 450 -5.47 30.42 19.53
C GLU A 450 -4.85 30.99 20.82
N ALA A 451 -4.36 30.12 21.71
CA ALA A 451 -3.75 30.54 22.97
C ALA A 451 -2.41 31.31 22.81
N ASN A 452 -1.69 31.10 21.70
CA ASN A 452 -0.41 31.77 21.41
C ASN A 452 -0.56 32.99 20.50
N MET A 453 -1.78 33.28 20.06
CA MET A 453 -2.08 34.30 19.05
C MET A 453 -1.68 35.70 19.51
N VAL A 454 -0.97 36.41 18.63
CA VAL A 454 -0.54 37.80 18.85
C VAL A 454 -1.49 38.78 18.15
N ASN A 455 -2.04 38.41 16.99
CA ASN A 455 -2.96 39.23 16.22
C ASN A 455 -4.40 38.64 16.24
N PRO A 456 -5.39 39.36 16.82
CA PRO A 456 -6.80 38.96 16.79
C PRO A 456 -7.38 38.75 15.38
N ASP A 457 -6.85 39.40 14.34
CA ASP A 457 -7.37 39.27 12.97
C ASP A 457 -7.26 37.84 12.40
N SER A 458 -6.39 37.01 12.97
CA SER A 458 -6.22 35.60 12.57
C SER A 458 -7.24 34.66 13.24
N GLN A 459 -8.04 35.15 14.18
CA GLN A 459 -8.99 34.35 14.96
C GLN A 459 -10.07 33.66 14.11
N PRO A 460 -10.73 34.33 13.13
CA PRO A 460 -11.79 33.70 12.34
C PRO A 460 -11.33 32.47 11.56
N GLN A 461 -10.08 32.47 11.06
CA GLN A 461 -9.51 31.35 10.30
C GLN A 461 -9.26 30.11 11.19
N ILE A 462 -8.90 30.34 12.46
CA ILE A 462 -8.72 29.27 13.45
C ILE A 462 -10.07 28.70 13.85
N GLU A 463 -11.07 29.56 14.11
CA GLU A 463 -12.46 29.16 14.43
C GLU A 463 -13.05 28.30 13.30
N LEU A 464 -12.90 28.73 12.04
CA LEU A 464 -13.36 27.96 10.88
C LEU A 464 -12.70 26.56 10.80
N ALA A 465 -11.40 26.47 11.09
CA ALA A 465 -10.68 25.19 11.09
C ALA A 465 -11.12 24.28 12.24
N ILE A 466 -11.41 24.84 13.42
CA ILE A 466 -11.97 24.11 14.56
C ILE A 466 -13.38 23.61 14.24
N ALA A 467 -14.26 24.46 13.73
CA ALA A 467 -15.62 24.08 13.32
C ALA A 467 -15.61 22.93 12.31
N THR A 468 -14.70 23.00 11.33
CA THR A 468 -14.50 21.94 10.33
C THR A 468 -14.01 20.63 10.96
N SER A 469 -13.14 20.72 11.96
CA SER A 469 -12.65 19.54 12.70
C SER A 469 -13.77 18.88 13.52
N LEU A 470 -14.60 19.68 14.21
CA LEU A 470 -15.75 19.21 14.98
C LEU A 470 -16.79 18.54 14.07
N MET A 471 -17.05 19.11 12.89
CA MET A 471 -17.90 18.49 11.88
C MET A 471 -17.33 17.14 11.42
N GLY A 472 -16.01 17.04 11.22
CA GLY A 472 -15.32 15.78 10.91
C GLY A 472 -15.46 14.70 11.98
N GLN A 473 -15.63 15.10 13.25
CA GLN A 473 -15.93 14.20 14.38
C GLN A 473 -17.41 13.85 14.49
N GLN A 474 -18.26 14.37 13.60
CA GLN A 474 -19.72 14.24 13.66
C GLN A 474 -20.35 14.93 14.90
N LEU A 475 -19.62 15.86 15.53
CA LEU A 475 -20.13 16.72 16.61
C LEU A 475 -20.86 17.92 16.01
N TYR A 476 -21.96 17.66 15.32
CA TYR A 476 -22.64 18.65 14.48
C TYR A 476 -23.18 19.86 15.25
N TYR A 477 -23.57 19.69 16.52
CA TYR A 477 -24.03 20.80 17.37
C TYR A 477 -22.90 21.79 17.67
N ASP A 478 -21.78 21.30 18.22
CA ASP A 478 -20.63 22.13 18.55
C ASP A 478 -20.03 22.76 17.28
N ALA A 479 -19.99 22.00 16.18
CA ALA A 479 -19.59 22.53 14.88
C ALA A 479 -20.51 23.65 14.39
N SER A 480 -21.84 23.52 14.54
CA SER A 480 -22.77 24.59 14.12
C SER A 480 -22.56 25.88 14.90
N VAL A 481 -22.31 25.79 16.21
CA VAL A 481 -22.06 26.97 17.06
C VAL A 481 -20.78 27.70 16.61
N GLU A 482 -19.71 26.96 16.32
CA GLU A 482 -18.45 27.56 15.86
C GLU A 482 -18.57 28.14 14.44
N PHE A 483 -19.32 27.50 13.53
CA PHE A 483 -19.61 28.06 12.20
C PHE A 483 -20.47 29.34 12.29
N GLU A 484 -21.50 29.36 13.14
CA GLU A 484 -22.32 30.54 13.40
C GLU A 484 -21.45 31.69 13.95
N SER A 485 -20.59 31.41 14.93
CA SER A 485 -19.68 32.42 15.49
C SER A 485 -18.68 32.98 14.47
N TYR A 486 -18.15 32.13 13.58
CA TYR A 486 -17.31 32.58 12.48
C TYR A 486 -18.08 33.50 11.52
N LEU A 487 -19.30 33.13 11.13
CA LEU A 487 -20.12 33.91 10.21
C LEU A 487 -20.51 35.30 10.77
N GLU A 488 -20.67 35.43 12.09
CA GLU A 488 -20.90 36.72 12.76
C GLU A 488 -19.68 37.67 12.69
N LYS A 489 -18.47 37.12 12.65
CA LYS A 489 -17.20 37.88 12.70
C LYS A 489 -16.53 38.02 11.34
N ALA A 490 -16.95 37.24 10.35
CA ALA A 490 -16.32 37.20 9.03
C ALA A 490 -16.38 38.56 8.33
N GLU A 491 -15.27 38.97 7.72
CA GLU A 491 -15.19 40.23 6.98
C GLU A 491 -15.90 40.12 5.61
N PRO A 492 -16.45 41.21 5.07
CA PRO A 492 -17.15 41.20 3.77
C PRO A 492 -16.29 40.72 2.59
N GLU A 493 -14.97 40.83 2.72
CA GLU A 493 -13.99 40.45 1.71
C GLU A 493 -13.72 38.92 1.69
N ASP A 494 -14.10 38.19 2.76
CA ASP A 494 -13.87 36.75 2.94
C ASP A 494 -14.98 35.86 2.32
N ARG A 495 -15.54 36.30 1.18
CA ARG A 495 -16.73 35.71 0.57
C ARG A 495 -16.61 34.20 0.33
N GLU A 496 -15.44 33.71 -0.08
CA GLU A 496 -15.21 32.29 -0.37
C GLU A 496 -15.33 31.42 0.89
N ASN A 497 -14.68 31.81 1.99
CA ASN A 497 -14.76 31.06 3.23
C ASN A 497 -16.16 31.16 3.88
N VAL A 498 -16.85 32.29 3.73
CA VAL A 498 -18.25 32.45 4.15
C VAL A 498 -19.15 31.46 3.41
N MET A 499 -19.05 31.36 2.07
CA MET A 499 -19.85 30.38 1.30
C MET A 499 -19.49 28.93 1.69
N SER A 500 -18.21 28.64 1.90
CA SER A 500 -17.77 27.31 2.38
C SER A 500 -18.30 26.99 3.78
N ALA A 501 -18.30 27.95 4.70
CA ALA A 501 -18.82 27.78 6.06
C ALA A 501 -20.34 27.55 6.05
N LEU A 502 -21.09 28.35 5.29
CA LEU A 502 -22.53 28.16 5.10
C LEU A 502 -22.86 26.78 4.53
N SER A 503 -22.12 26.32 3.50
CA SER A 503 -22.33 24.98 2.93
C SER A 503 -22.11 23.87 3.95
N ARG A 504 -21.11 23.99 4.84
CA ARG A 504 -20.86 23.03 5.92
C ARG A 504 -21.93 23.13 7.02
N LEU A 505 -22.38 24.34 7.32
CA LEU A 505 -23.44 24.59 8.29
C LEU A 505 -24.78 23.95 7.87
N VAL A 506 -25.12 23.97 6.58
CA VAL A 506 -26.28 23.24 6.02
C VAL A 506 -26.20 21.75 6.33
N VAL A 507 -25.01 21.14 6.19
CA VAL A 507 -24.80 19.72 6.53
C VAL A 507 -24.97 19.48 8.03
N CYS A 508 -24.45 20.36 8.88
CA CYS A 508 -24.65 20.28 10.34
C CYS A 508 -26.15 20.36 10.68
N TYR A 509 -26.88 21.33 10.14
CA TYR A 509 -28.32 21.49 10.38
C TYR A 509 -29.14 20.29 9.91
N GLY A 510 -28.82 19.72 8.74
CA GLY A 510 -29.45 18.49 8.26
C GLY A 510 -29.28 17.33 9.24
N ASN A 511 -28.08 17.11 9.77
CA ASN A 511 -27.81 16.07 10.77
C ASN A 511 -28.50 16.32 12.12
N LEU A 512 -28.72 17.60 12.47
CA LEU A 512 -29.44 18.01 13.68
C LEU A 512 -30.97 18.05 13.50
N ASN A 513 -31.50 17.73 12.31
CA ASN A 513 -32.91 17.87 11.93
C ASN A 513 -33.45 19.32 12.03
N ARG A 514 -32.57 20.32 11.92
CA ARG A 514 -32.87 21.76 11.92
C ARG A 514 -33.15 22.24 10.49
N TRP A 515 -34.20 21.72 9.87
CA TRP A 515 -34.46 21.90 8.43
C TRP A 515 -34.80 23.34 8.02
N GLU A 516 -35.41 24.12 8.92
CA GLU A 516 -35.72 25.54 8.66
C GLU A 516 -34.44 26.39 8.61
N ASP A 517 -33.51 26.16 9.55
CA ASP A 517 -32.21 26.82 9.55
C ASP A 517 -31.37 26.40 8.32
N ALA A 518 -31.47 25.13 7.91
CA ALA A 518 -30.85 24.65 6.67
C ALA A 518 -31.41 25.36 5.43
N ASP A 519 -32.72 25.59 5.36
CA ASP A 519 -33.34 26.32 4.25
C ASP A 519 -32.87 27.78 4.19
N GLU A 520 -32.73 28.45 5.33
CA GLU A 520 -32.22 29.82 5.39
C GLU A 520 -30.78 29.91 4.85
N ALA A 521 -29.89 29.04 5.34
CA ALA A 521 -28.52 28.97 4.85
C ALA A 521 -28.43 28.60 3.36
N ILE A 522 -29.28 27.68 2.88
CA ILE A 522 -29.38 27.31 1.46
C ILE A 522 -29.81 28.51 0.61
N ASN A 523 -30.78 29.31 1.06
CA ASN A 523 -31.24 30.48 0.30
C ASN A 523 -30.12 31.51 0.14
N VAL A 524 -29.38 31.80 1.23
CA VAL A 524 -28.20 32.68 1.17
C VAL A 524 -27.15 32.14 0.18
N LEU A 525 -26.90 30.83 0.20
CA LEU A 525 -26.00 30.19 -0.76
C LEU A 525 -26.52 30.32 -2.20
N LEU A 526 -27.80 30.06 -2.47
CA LEU A 526 -28.35 30.13 -3.83
C LEU A 526 -28.32 31.55 -4.42
N GLU A 527 -28.45 32.58 -3.58
CA GLU A 527 -28.32 33.99 -3.98
C GLU A 527 -26.86 34.43 -4.16
N GLY A 528 -25.95 33.94 -3.29
CA GLY A 528 -24.55 34.32 -3.27
C GLY A 528 -23.67 33.53 -4.25
N ASP A 529 -23.74 32.20 -4.19
CA ASP A 529 -23.04 31.23 -5.04
C ASP A 529 -23.93 30.01 -5.28
N ARG A 530 -24.70 30.07 -6.38
CA ARG A 530 -25.67 29.04 -6.75
C ARG A 530 -25.06 27.65 -6.86
N GLU A 531 -23.83 27.53 -7.34
CA GLU A 531 -23.20 26.22 -7.51
C GLU A 531 -22.94 25.56 -6.14
N THR A 532 -22.38 26.33 -5.19
CA THR A 532 -22.16 25.86 -3.81
C THR A 532 -23.49 25.56 -3.11
N GLY A 533 -24.53 26.38 -3.33
CA GLY A 533 -25.89 26.10 -2.83
C GLY A 533 -26.46 24.78 -3.35
N LEU A 534 -26.35 24.50 -4.66
CA LEU A 534 -26.80 23.24 -5.24
C LEU A 534 -26.02 22.04 -4.71
N LYS A 535 -24.70 22.16 -4.48
CA LYS A 535 -23.89 21.13 -3.82
C LYS A 535 -24.36 20.88 -2.38
N ALA A 536 -24.66 21.93 -1.62
CA ALA A 536 -25.18 21.77 -0.25
C ALA A 536 -26.54 21.04 -0.24
N ILE A 537 -27.46 21.42 -1.14
CA ILE A 537 -28.76 20.75 -1.33
C ILE A 537 -28.55 19.27 -1.69
N GLN A 538 -27.60 18.97 -2.58
CA GLN A 538 -27.25 17.61 -2.95
C GLN A 538 -26.94 16.74 -1.73
N PHE A 539 -26.04 17.21 -0.85
CA PHE A 539 -25.67 16.48 0.37
C PHE A 539 -26.83 16.30 1.35
N VAL A 540 -27.64 17.34 1.55
CA VAL A 540 -28.70 17.31 2.56
C VAL A 540 -29.96 16.59 2.07
N SER A 541 -30.18 16.50 0.75
CA SER A 541 -31.33 15.83 0.13
C SER A 541 -31.37 14.33 0.41
N ASP A 542 -30.24 13.64 0.23
CA ASP A 542 -30.11 12.21 0.51
C ASP A 542 -30.23 11.94 2.02
N HIS A 543 -29.69 12.84 2.86
CA HIS A 543 -29.84 12.74 4.31
C HIS A 543 -31.30 12.88 4.77
N ALA A 544 -32.05 13.83 4.19
CA ALA A 544 -33.47 14.00 4.46
C ALA A 544 -34.27 12.73 4.06
N TYR A 545 -33.90 12.09 2.95
CA TYR A 545 -34.48 10.81 2.52
C TYR A 545 -34.21 9.69 3.53
N GLU A 546 -32.97 9.53 3.98
CA GLU A 546 -32.58 8.53 5.01
C GLU A 546 -33.33 8.73 6.33
N LYS A 547 -33.56 9.99 6.74
CA LYS A 547 -34.33 10.35 7.93
C LYS A 547 -35.85 10.22 7.75
N LYS A 548 -36.31 9.73 6.58
CA LYS A 548 -37.72 9.60 6.20
C LYS A 548 -38.50 10.92 6.24
N ARG A 549 -37.80 12.05 6.11
CA ARG A 549 -38.40 13.38 5.92
C ARG A 549 -38.67 13.59 4.45
N PHE A 550 -39.60 12.80 3.91
CA PHE A 550 -39.93 12.78 2.49
C PHE A 550 -40.46 14.13 1.98
N ASP A 551 -41.08 14.92 2.85
CA ASP A 551 -41.49 16.31 2.60
C ASP A 551 -40.29 17.20 2.22
N VAL A 552 -39.24 17.15 3.04
CA VAL A 552 -38.01 17.93 2.88
C VAL A 552 -37.20 17.40 1.69
N ALA A 553 -37.01 16.08 1.61
CA ALA A 553 -36.27 15.42 0.54
C ALA A 553 -36.89 15.72 -0.84
N THR A 554 -38.23 15.68 -0.94
CA THR A 554 -38.96 16.01 -2.18
C THR A 554 -38.68 17.45 -2.62
N ARG A 555 -38.70 18.41 -1.69
CA ARG A 555 -38.42 19.82 -2.01
C ARG A 555 -37.00 19.99 -2.53
N TYR A 556 -36.00 19.41 -1.87
CA TYR A 556 -34.62 19.48 -2.31
C TYR A 556 -34.36 18.80 -3.66
N TYR A 557 -34.89 17.59 -3.87
CA TYR A 557 -34.75 16.92 -5.16
C TYR A 557 -35.48 17.67 -6.29
N LYS A 558 -36.61 18.33 -6.02
CA LYS A 558 -37.27 19.23 -6.99
C LYS A 558 -36.39 20.42 -7.34
N THR A 559 -35.77 21.06 -6.35
CA THR A 559 -34.84 22.18 -6.59
C THR A 559 -33.65 21.73 -7.44
N LEU A 560 -33.09 20.55 -7.19
CA LEU A 560 -32.00 19.99 -8.00
C LEU A 560 -32.46 19.69 -9.44
N ALA A 561 -33.68 19.17 -9.62
CA ALA A 561 -34.25 18.77 -10.91
C ALA A 561 -34.68 19.93 -11.83
N MET A 562 -34.55 21.19 -11.40
CA MET A 562 -34.96 22.35 -12.19
C MET A 562 -34.19 22.47 -13.53
N PRO A 563 -34.86 22.78 -14.66
CA PRO A 563 -34.25 22.76 -16.00
C PRO A 563 -33.01 23.65 -16.16
N GLU A 564 -32.96 24.76 -15.45
CA GLU A 564 -31.88 25.75 -15.48
C GLU A 564 -30.57 25.27 -14.80
N ASN A 565 -30.64 24.26 -13.93
CA ASN A 565 -29.44 23.75 -13.23
C ASN A 565 -28.56 22.90 -14.16
N GLU A 566 -27.28 22.71 -13.86
CA GLU A 566 -26.44 21.84 -14.66
C GLU A 566 -26.94 20.39 -14.73
N SER A 567 -26.60 19.69 -15.81
CA SER A 567 -27.10 18.34 -16.09
C SER A 567 -26.87 17.36 -14.93
N HIS A 568 -25.73 17.41 -14.25
CA HIS A 568 -25.43 16.49 -13.16
C HIS A 568 -26.35 16.70 -11.94
N PHE A 569 -26.60 17.94 -11.50
CA PHE A 569 -27.56 18.24 -10.44
C PHE A 569 -28.98 17.82 -10.82
N ARG A 570 -29.40 18.14 -12.06
CA ARG A 570 -30.72 17.73 -12.56
C ARG A 570 -30.90 16.22 -12.53
N ASN A 571 -29.89 15.50 -13.01
CA ASN A 571 -29.91 14.04 -13.06
C ASN A 571 -30.02 13.44 -11.66
N GLN A 572 -29.34 14.02 -10.66
CA GLN A 572 -29.47 13.57 -9.28
C GLN A 572 -30.85 13.88 -8.69
N GLY A 573 -31.37 15.08 -8.88
CA GLY A 573 -32.72 15.42 -8.42
C GLY A 573 -33.77 14.46 -8.98
N LEU A 574 -33.69 14.16 -10.28
CA LEU A 574 -34.60 13.21 -10.94
C LEU A 574 -34.41 11.76 -10.44
N ALA A 575 -33.18 11.34 -10.19
CA ALA A 575 -32.91 10.02 -9.63
C ALA A 575 -33.43 9.90 -8.18
N GLY A 576 -33.18 10.90 -7.33
CA GLY A 576 -33.67 10.96 -5.96
C GLY A 576 -35.19 10.94 -5.87
N LEU A 577 -35.87 11.68 -6.76
CA LEU A 577 -37.33 11.59 -6.92
C LEU A 577 -37.77 10.17 -7.29
N SER A 578 -37.08 9.52 -8.23
CA SER A 578 -37.41 8.15 -8.66
C SER A 578 -37.33 7.14 -7.50
N TRP A 579 -36.31 7.24 -6.64
CA TRP A 579 -36.15 6.38 -5.46
C TRP A 579 -37.22 6.66 -4.40
N LEU A 580 -37.45 7.93 -4.08
CA LEU A 580 -38.45 8.35 -3.10
C LEU A 580 -39.85 7.84 -3.46
N MET A 581 -40.12 7.74 -4.75
CA MET A 581 -41.39 7.25 -5.28
C MET A 581 -41.54 5.73 -5.26
N MET A 582 -40.46 4.96 -5.47
CA MET A 582 -40.46 3.51 -5.27
C MET A 582 -40.80 3.16 -3.81
N GLU A 583 -40.26 3.94 -2.87
CA GLU A 583 -40.44 3.71 -1.43
C GLU A 583 -41.83 4.16 -0.94
N THR A 584 -42.41 5.19 -1.56
CA THR A 584 -43.69 5.79 -1.13
C THR A 584 -44.92 5.32 -1.92
N ASN A 585 -44.73 4.55 -3.01
CA ASN A 585 -45.79 4.04 -3.89
C ASN A 585 -46.82 5.12 -4.32
N SER A 586 -46.36 6.35 -4.57
CA SER A 586 -47.24 7.50 -4.81
C SER A 586 -47.73 7.62 -6.26
N ALA A 587 -49.00 7.94 -6.47
CA ALA A 587 -49.59 8.18 -7.81
C ALA A 587 -49.00 9.41 -8.52
N GLU A 588 -48.57 10.43 -7.76
CA GLU A 588 -47.94 11.65 -8.28
C GLU A 588 -46.60 11.34 -8.99
N ALA A 589 -45.98 10.21 -8.67
CA ALA A 589 -44.76 9.72 -9.29
C ALA A 589 -44.92 9.30 -10.74
N ASN A 590 -46.03 8.63 -11.05
CA ASN A 590 -46.29 8.08 -12.37
C ASN A 590 -46.42 9.20 -13.42
N GLU A 591 -47.02 10.33 -13.06
CA GLU A 591 -47.08 11.51 -13.93
C GLU A 591 -45.69 12.10 -14.20
N VAL A 592 -44.81 12.14 -13.19
CA VAL A 592 -43.41 12.59 -13.37
C VAL A 592 -42.64 11.63 -14.28
N PHE A 593 -42.79 10.31 -14.12
CA PHE A 593 -42.17 9.34 -15.03
C PHE A 593 -42.68 9.45 -16.45
N GLN A 594 -43.99 9.58 -16.62
CA GLN A 594 -44.59 9.74 -17.94
C GLN A 594 -44.05 10.98 -18.64
N ARG A 595 -44.01 12.12 -17.95
CA ARG A 595 -43.41 13.34 -18.50
C ARG A 595 -41.94 13.17 -18.86
N LEU A 596 -41.14 12.48 -18.04
CA LEU A 596 -39.72 12.24 -18.34
C LEU A 596 -39.53 11.32 -19.55
N VAL A 597 -40.38 10.30 -19.70
CA VAL A 597 -40.36 9.39 -20.85
C VAL A 597 -40.82 10.11 -22.13
N ASP A 598 -41.82 10.98 -22.02
CA ASP A 598 -42.44 11.71 -23.14
C ASP A 598 -41.59 12.90 -23.59
N GLU A 599 -41.03 13.69 -22.66
CA GLU A 599 -40.21 14.88 -22.94
C GLU A 599 -38.79 14.52 -23.41
N TYR A 600 -38.24 13.36 -22.99
CA TYR A 600 -36.86 12.96 -23.30
C TYR A 600 -36.74 11.50 -23.81
N PRO A 601 -37.44 11.10 -24.88
CA PRO A 601 -37.63 9.70 -25.28
C PRO A 601 -36.37 8.93 -25.68
N ASP A 602 -35.31 9.63 -26.11
CA ASP A 602 -34.02 9.03 -26.54
C ASP A 602 -32.92 9.14 -25.47
N SER A 603 -33.26 9.70 -24.31
CA SER A 603 -32.33 9.85 -23.20
C SER A 603 -32.12 8.53 -22.47
N THR A 604 -30.87 8.22 -22.09
CA THR A 604 -30.57 7.10 -21.19
C THR A 604 -31.31 7.24 -19.85
N PHE A 605 -31.70 8.45 -19.45
CA PHE A 605 -32.54 8.71 -18.27
C PHE A 605 -34.01 8.31 -18.47
N SER A 606 -34.57 8.44 -19.67
CA SER A 606 -35.91 7.96 -20.00
C SER A 606 -35.99 6.43 -19.86
N SER A 607 -34.92 5.71 -20.19
CA SER A 607 -34.86 4.27 -19.95
C SER A 607 -34.93 3.90 -18.45
N ARG A 608 -34.33 4.70 -17.55
CA ARG A 608 -34.42 4.48 -16.09
C ARG A 608 -35.83 4.77 -15.57
N ALA A 609 -36.41 5.89 -16.01
CA ALA A 609 -37.79 6.26 -15.69
C ALA A 609 -38.79 5.21 -16.19
N ALA A 610 -38.59 4.68 -17.40
CA ALA A 610 -39.42 3.63 -17.98
C ALA A 610 -39.35 2.31 -17.20
N ILE A 611 -38.16 1.89 -16.74
CA ILE A 611 -38.01 0.71 -15.89
C ILE A 611 -38.64 0.92 -14.50
N ALA A 612 -38.44 2.09 -13.88
CA ALA A 612 -39.05 2.40 -12.58
C ALA A 612 -40.58 2.42 -12.67
N ARG A 613 -41.12 3.03 -13.73
CA ARG A 613 -42.54 3.02 -14.03
C ARG A 613 -43.07 1.62 -14.33
N ALA A 614 -42.35 0.81 -15.10
CA ALA A 614 -42.74 -0.57 -15.38
C ALA A 614 -42.86 -1.38 -14.08
N LYS A 615 -41.88 -1.30 -13.18
CA LYS A 615 -41.93 -1.96 -11.85
C LYS A 615 -43.07 -1.45 -10.96
N PHE A 616 -43.34 -0.15 -10.98
CA PHE A 616 -44.47 0.42 -10.25
C PHE A 616 -45.80 -0.16 -10.75
N LEU A 617 -45.94 -0.30 -12.07
CA LEU A 617 -47.11 -0.93 -12.71
C LEU A 617 -47.19 -2.43 -12.42
N GLU A 618 -46.06 -3.15 -12.32
CA GLU A 618 -46.04 -4.54 -11.82
C GLU A 618 -46.66 -4.63 -10.42
N GLY A 619 -46.33 -3.71 -9.52
CA GLY A 619 -46.91 -3.65 -8.17
C GLY A 619 -48.41 -3.30 -8.14
N GLN A 620 -48.95 -2.77 -9.23
CA GLN A 620 -50.39 -2.51 -9.41
C GLN A 620 -51.10 -3.55 -10.28
N ASP A 621 -50.44 -4.68 -10.56
CA ASP A 621 -50.97 -5.78 -11.38
C ASP A 621 -51.28 -5.40 -12.86
N ASP A 622 -50.71 -4.29 -13.36
CA ASP A 622 -50.78 -3.91 -14.79
C ASP A 622 -49.57 -4.46 -15.55
N ALA A 623 -49.56 -5.79 -15.72
CA ALA A 623 -48.51 -6.51 -16.43
C ALA A 623 -48.40 -6.11 -17.92
N THR A 624 -49.50 -5.67 -18.54
CA THR A 624 -49.54 -5.35 -19.98
C THR A 624 -48.74 -4.08 -20.26
N THR A 625 -49.03 -2.99 -19.55
CA THR A 625 -48.32 -1.71 -19.71
C THR A 625 -46.87 -1.83 -19.25
N ALA A 626 -46.60 -2.61 -18.19
CA ALA A 626 -45.23 -2.90 -17.75
C ALA A 626 -44.42 -3.62 -18.85
N CYS A 627 -44.98 -4.65 -19.49
CA CYS A 627 -44.33 -5.36 -20.60
C CYS A 627 -44.07 -4.45 -21.80
N GLU A 628 -44.99 -3.55 -22.16
CA GLU A 628 -44.78 -2.58 -23.23
C GLU A 628 -43.61 -1.64 -22.94
N LEU A 629 -43.53 -1.13 -21.71
CA LEU A 629 -42.41 -0.30 -21.26
C LEU A 629 -41.09 -1.06 -21.31
N TYR A 630 -41.03 -2.30 -20.82
CA TYR A 630 -39.83 -3.13 -20.95
C TYR A 630 -39.43 -3.38 -22.40
N ARG A 631 -40.39 -3.70 -23.29
CA ARG A 631 -40.12 -3.87 -24.73
C ARG A 631 -39.58 -2.59 -25.34
N SER A 632 -40.10 -1.43 -24.96
CA SER A 632 -39.62 -0.14 -25.45
C SER A 632 -38.16 0.11 -25.03
N VAL A 633 -37.79 -0.25 -23.81
CA VAL A 633 -36.41 -0.13 -23.31
C VAL A 633 -35.48 -1.10 -24.04
N VAL A 634 -35.90 -2.36 -24.24
CA VAL A 634 -35.11 -3.35 -24.99
C VAL A 634 -34.91 -2.94 -26.44
N ALA A 635 -35.95 -2.40 -27.10
CA ALA A 635 -35.89 -2.00 -28.50
C ALA A 635 -34.97 -0.79 -28.74
N ARG A 636 -35.06 0.24 -27.88
CA ARG A 636 -34.34 1.51 -28.05
C ARG A 636 -32.92 1.49 -27.46
N PHE A 637 -32.72 0.75 -26.37
CA PHE A 637 -31.48 0.78 -25.59
C PHE A 637 -30.83 -0.61 -25.50
N SER A 638 -30.97 -1.44 -26.53
CA SER A 638 -30.66 -2.89 -26.57
C SER A 638 -29.28 -3.33 -26.04
N LYS A 639 -28.28 -2.44 -26.04
CA LYS A 639 -26.91 -2.70 -25.53
C LYS A 639 -26.65 -2.19 -24.11
N THR A 640 -27.63 -1.53 -23.49
CA THR A 640 -27.49 -0.96 -22.14
C THR A 640 -27.78 -2.00 -21.06
N GLU A 641 -27.25 -1.77 -19.86
CA GLU A 641 -27.53 -2.57 -18.66
C GLU A 641 -29.03 -2.61 -18.31
N LEU A 642 -29.74 -1.50 -18.50
CA LEU A 642 -31.18 -1.41 -18.23
C LEU A 642 -32.01 -2.24 -19.21
N ALA A 643 -31.58 -2.33 -20.48
CA ALA A 643 -32.18 -3.26 -21.41
C ALA A 643 -31.94 -4.72 -21.01
N GLN A 644 -30.79 -5.05 -20.43
CA GLN A 644 -30.55 -6.41 -19.93
C GLN A 644 -31.49 -6.78 -18.77
N ILE A 645 -31.73 -5.85 -17.84
CA ILE A 645 -32.72 -6.03 -16.77
C ILE A 645 -34.14 -6.21 -17.36
N ALA A 646 -34.50 -5.39 -18.34
CA ALA A 646 -35.79 -5.49 -19.02
C ALA A 646 -35.97 -6.83 -19.75
N ARG A 647 -34.92 -7.39 -20.36
CA ARG A 647 -34.96 -8.70 -21.03
C ARG A 647 -35.28 -9.83 -20.06
N LEU A 648 -34.61 -9.89 -18.91
CA LEU A 648 -34.87 -10.92 -17.91
C LEU A 648 -36.28 -10.80 -17.31
N ARG A 649 -36.76 -9.56 -17.10
CA ARG A 649 -38.16 -9.35 -16.68
C ARG A 649 -39.17 -9.80 -17.75
N LEU A 650 -38.95 -9.47 -19.01
CA LEU A 650 -39.78 -9.97 -20.12
C LEU A 650 -39.74 -11.49 -20.23
N ALA A 651 -38.57 -12.11 -20.01
CA ALA A 651 -38.43 -13.56 -20.01
C ALA A 651 -39.26 -14.19 -18.89
N TRP A 652 -39.22 -13.63 -17.69
CA TRP A 652 -40.04 -14.07 -16.57
C TRP A 652 -41.54 -13.97 -16.89
N PHE A 653 -42.03 -12.86 -17.44
CA PHE A 653 -43.44 -12.73 -17.85
C PHE A 653 -43.85 -13.77 -18.90
N ASN A 654 -42.98 -13.99 -19.89
CA ASN A 654 -43.21 -15.01 -20.92
C ASN A 654 -43.18 -16.43 -20.33
N GLN A 655 -42.36 -16.70 -19.31
CA GLN A 655 -42.38 -17.98 -18.61
C GLN A 655 -43.70 -18.19 -17.84
N GLN A 656 -44.19 -17.16 -17.15
CA GLN A 656 -45.47 -17.22 -16.41
C GLN A 656 -46.68 -17.46 -17.32
N ALA A 657 -46.63 -17.01 -18.59
CA ALA A 657 -47.68 -17.31 -19.56
C ALA A 657 -47.80 -18.81 -19.85
N GLY A 658 -46.71 -19.58 -19.72
CA GLY A 658 -46.68 -21.03 -19.74
C GLY A 658 -46.94 -21.69 -21.11
N ASP A 659 -47.32 -20.94 -22.14
CA ASP A 659 -47.48 -21.48 -23.50
C ASP A 659 -46.13 -21.66 -24.21
N VAL A 660 -46.05 -22.63 -25.11
CA VAL A 660 -44.81 -23.01 -25.81
C VAL A 660 -44.20 -21.83 -26.59
N GLU A 661 -45.02 -20.97 -27.18
CA GLU A 661 -44.54 -19.80 -27.93
C GLU A 661 -43.89 -18.78 -26.98
N SER A 662 -44.51 -18.50 -25.85
CA SER A 662 -43.97 -17.63 -24.81
C SER A 662 -42.71 -18.21 -24.18
N LEU A 663 -42.65 -19.52 -23.89
CA LEU A 663 -41.44 -20.17 -23.38
C LEU A 663 -40.26 -20.04 -24.36
N HIS A 664 -40.47 -20.20 -25.67
CA HIS A 664 -39.44 -19.94 -26.66
C HIS A 664 -39.01 -18.46 -26.70
N LYS A 665 -39.95 -17.51 -26.54
CA LYS A 665 -39.62 -16.08 -26.42
C LYS A 665 -38.81 -15.79 -25.15
N ALA A 666 -39.14 -16.43 -24.03
CA ALA A 666 -38.40 -16.33 -22.78
C ALA A 666 -36.96 -16.82 -22.98
N ARG A 667 -36.80 -18.01 -23.55
CA ARG A 667 -35.49 -18.60 -23.87
C ARG A 667 -34.65 -17.66 -24.73
N ALA A 668 -35.22 -17.13 -25.82
CA ALA A 668 -34.53 -16.22 -26.71
C ALA A 668 -34.07 -14.92 -26.02
N GLN A 669 -34.86 -14.34 -25.11
CA GLN A 669 -34.45 -13.16 -24.35
C GLN A 669 -33.28 -13.46 -23.40
N ILE A 670 -33.30 -14.64 -22.76
CA ILE A 670 -32.24 -15.07 -21.84
C ILE A 670 -30.95 -15.39 -22.60
N GLU A 671 -31.02 -16.11 -23.72
CA GLU A 671 -29.85 -16.42 -24.55
C GLU A 671 -29.17 -15.15 -25.06
N VAL A 672 -29.95 -14.16 -25.53
CA VAL A 672 -29.40 -12.87 -25.95
C VAL A 672 -28.77 -12.11 -24.78
N PHE A 673 -29.34 -12.18 -23.58
CA PHE A 673 -28.72 -11.62 -22.38
C PHE A 673 -27.37 -12.29 -22.09
N LEU A 674 -27.29 -13.62 -22.13
CA LEU A 674 -26.07 -14.37 -21.86
C LEU A 674 -24.96 -14.05 -22.89
N GLN A 675 -25.30 -13.97 -24.18
CA GLN A 675 -24.37 -13.58 -25.24
C GLN A 675 -23.79 -12.17 -25.02
N VAL A 676 -24.63 -11.21 -24.60
CA VAL A 676 -24.16 -9.85 -24.29
C VAL A 676 -23.27 -9.84 -23.06
N ALA A 677 -23.60 -10.63 -22.04
CA ALA A 677 -22.79 -10.76 -20.84
C ALA A 677 -21.42 -11.37 -21.13
N GLU A 678 -21.32 -12.41 -21.97
CA GLU A 678 -20.06 -13.03 -22.39
C GLU A 678 -19.16 -12.08 -23.19
N ALA A 679 -19.75 -11.25 -24.05
CA ALA A 679 -19.01 -10.26 -24.83
C ALA A 679 -18.51 -9.05 -24.00
N THR A 680 -18.93 -8.93 -22.73
CA THR A 680 -18.60 -7.81 -21.85
C THR A 680 -17.42 -8.18 -20.94
N PRO A 681 -16.31 -7.41 -20.92
CA PRO A 681 -15.14 -7.73 -20.07
C PRO A 681 -15.50 -7.81 -18.57
N ALA A 682 -14.95 -8.81 -17.88
CA ALA A 682 -15.22 -9.08 -16.46
C ALA A 682 -14.88 -7.91 -15.50
N ASP A 683 -13.90 -7.06 -15.86
CA ASP A 683 -13.47 -5.89 -15.08
C ASP A 683 -14.41 -4.66 -15.18
N SER A 684 -15.52 -4.75 -15.93
CA SER A 684 -16.39 -3.60 -16.19
C SER A 684 -17.31 -3.19 -15.02
N GLY A 685 -17.39 -3.98 -13.94
CA GLY A 685 -18.17 -3.65 -12.74
C GLY A 685 -19.69 -3.49 -12.95
N GLN A 686 -20.25 -3.91 -14.09
CA GLN A 686 -21.67 -3.75 -14.43
C GLN A 686 -22.57 -4.74 -13.66
N LYS A 687 -23.77 -4.32 -13.19
CA LYS A 687 -24.70 -5.24 -12.50
C LYS A 687 -25.31 -6.27 -13.44
N SER A 688 -25.27 -6.08 -14.76
CA SER A 688 -25.62 -7.12 -15.75
C SER A 688 -24.86 -8.43 -15.49
N LEU A 689 -23.58 -8.37 -15.11
CA LEU A 689 -22.77 -9.55 -14.75
C LEU A 689 -23.28 -10.24 -13.48
N THR A 690 -23.84 -9.49 -12.52
CA THR A 690 -24.42 -10.07 -11.29
C THR A 690 -25.73 -10.82 -11.55
N LEU A 691 -26.39 -10.56 -12.68
CA LEU A 691 -27.64 -11.21 -13.07
C LEU A 691 -27.42 -12.48 -13.92
N VAL A 692 -26.18 -12.83 -14.26
CA VAL A 692 -25.88 -14.07 -15.02
C VAL A 692 -26.35 -15.31 -14.27
N GLY A 693 -26.18 -15.36 -12.96
CA GLY A 693 -26.71 -16.45 -12.13
C GLY A 693 -28.24 -16.54 -12.16
N GLU A 694 -28.95 -15.41 -12.22
CA GLU A 694 -30.41 -15.39 -12.35
C GLU A 694 -30.86 -15.86 -13.75
N ALA A 695 -30.15 -15.41 -14.78
CA ALA A 695 -30.44 -15.76 -16.16
C ALA A 695 -30.27 -17.26 -16.42
N LEU A 696 -29.17 -17.87 -15.98
CA LEU A 696 -28.95 -19.32 -16.11
C LEU A 696 -29.98 -20.12 -15.30
N TYR A 697 -30.39 -19.61 -14.14
CA TYR A 697 -31.42 -20.24 -13.32
C TYR A 697 -32.78 -20.23 -14.04
N GLN A 698 -33.20 -19.08 -14.58
CA GLN A 698 -34.41 -18.97 -15.38
C GLN A 698 -34.34 -19.83 -16.64
N LEU A 699 -33.18 -19.90 -17.31
CA LEU A 699 -32.98 -20.75 -18.48
C LEU A 699 -33.18 -22.23 -18.15
N GLY A 700 -32.64 -22.69 -17.02
CA GLY A 700 -32.82 -24.05 -16.53
C GLY A 700 -34.29 -24.41 -16.36
N TRP A 701 -35.08 -23.51 -15.78
CA TRP A 701 -36.53 -23.70 -15.63
C TRP A 701 -37.31 -23.59 -16.93
N VAL A 702 -37.02 -22.61 -17.78
CA VAL A 702 -37.67 -22.49 -19.10
C VAL A 702 -37.44 -23.74 -19.94
N ASN A 703 -36.22 -24.30 -19.93
CA ASN A 703 -35.92 -25.55 -20.64
C ASN A 703 -36.62 -26.75 -19.99
N HIS A 704 -36.76 -26.76 -18.66
CA HIS A 704 -37.54 -27.78 -17.95
C HIS A 704 -39.01 -27.75 -18.37
N ASP A 705 -39.62 -26.55 -18.40
CA ASP A 705 -41.01 -26.32 -18.78
C ASP A 705 -41.25 -26.67 -20.28
N LEU A 706 -40.23 -26.54 -21.12
CA LEU A 706 -40.22 -27.01 -22.52
C LEU A 706 -40.04 -28.54 -22.68
N GLY A 707 -39.75 -29.27 -21.59
CA GLY A 707 -39.47 -30.70 -21.61
C GLY A 707 -38.05 -31.06 -22.10
N GLU A 708 -37.15 -30.09 -22.20
CA GLU A 708 -35.76 -30.27 -22.64
C GLU A 708 -34.84 -30.55 -21.43
N THR A 709 -34.91 -31.76 -20.87
CA THR A 709 -34.19 -32.12 -19.63
C THR A 709 -32.68 -31.91 -19.71
N GLU A 710 -32.04 -32.25 -20.83
CA GLU A 710 -30.58 -32.09 -21.01
C GLU A 710 -30.17 -30.62 -21.05
N ALA A 711 -30.92 -29.78 -21.77
CA ALA A 711 -30.68 -28.34 -21.84
C ALA A 711 -30.96 -27.64 -20.49
N SER A 712 -31.96 -28.13 -19.76
CA SER A 712 -32.25 -27.68 -18.39
C SER A 712 -31.07 -27.97 -17.45
N MET A 713 -30.59 -29.21 -17.45
CA MET A 713 -29.46 -29.61 -16.61
C MET A 713 -28.15 -28.94 -16.99
N THR A 714 -27.93 -28.65 -18.28
CA THR A 714 -26.79 -27.87 -18.75
C THR A 714 -26.81 -26.47 -18.14
N ALA A 715 -27.94 -25.76 -18.22
CA ALA A 715 -28.05 -24.40 -17.66
C ALA A 715 -27.85 -24.36 -16.13
N PHE A 716 -28.40 -25.33 -15.39
CA PHE A 716 -28.16 -25.44 -13.95
C PHE A 716 -26.69 -25.78 -13.64
N SER A 717 -26.07 -26.65 -14.42
CA SER A 717 -24.65 -27.02 -14.23
C SER A 717 -23.71 -25.84 -14.52
N ASP A 718 -24.00 -25.07 -15.57
CA ASP A 718 -23.25 -23.85 -15.91
C ASP A 718 -23.33 -22.80 -14.80
N LEU A 719 -24.52 -22.63 -14.20
CA LEU A 719 -24.69 -21.75 -13.04
C LEU A 719 -23.81 -22.22 -11.88
N VAL A 720 -23.87 -23.51 -11.56
CA VAL A 720 -23.12 -24.10 -10.43
C VAL A 720 -21.61 -23.97 -10.63
N ALA A 721 -21.13 -24.14 -11.85
CA ALA A 721 -19.71 -24.09 -12.19
C ALA A 721 -19.16 -22.65 -12.28
N THR A 722 -19.94 -21.71 -12.83
CA THR A 722 -19.42 -20.37 -13.18
C THR A 722 -19.81 -19.27 -12.20
N ARG A 723 -20.87 -19.47 -11.40
CA ARG A 723 -21.47 -18.42 -10.54
C ARG A 723 -21.74 -18.90 -9.09
N PRO A 724 -20.71 -19.30 -8.32
CA PRO A 724 -20.86 -19.72 -6.93
C PRO A 724 -21.40 -18.62 -5.99
N GLU A 725 -21.27 -17.35 -6.38
CA GLU A 725 -21.77 -16.18 -5.64
C GLU A 725 -23.29 -15.94 -5.79
N SER A 726 -23.95 -16.65 -6.72
CA SER A 726 -25.36 -16.43 -7.04
C SER A 726 -26.28 -16.86 -5.89
N LYS A 727 -27.29 -16.05 -5.55
CA LYS A 727 -28.34 -16.43 -4.60
C LYS A 727 -29.16 -17.65 -5.04
N TYR A 728 -29.15 -17.97 -6.34
CA TYR A 728 -29.83 -19.14 -6.92
C TYR A 728 -28.96 -20.40 -6.93
N TRP A 729 -27.68 -20.27 -6.56
CA TRP A 729 -26.72 -21.37 -6.57
C TRP A 729 -27.16 -22.56 -5.71
N PRO A 730 -27.68 -22.40 -4.48
CA PRO A 730 -28.06 -23.55 -3.65
C PRO A 730 -29.14 -24.45 -4.28
N ASP A 731 -30.18 -23.86 -4.89
CA ASP A 731 -31.26 -24.62 -5.54
C ASP A 731 -30.76 -25.28 -6.84
N ALA A 732 -29.98 -24.58 -7.65
CA ALA A 732 -29.39 -25.14 -8.86
C ALA A 732 -28.43 -26.31 -8.54
N ALA A 733 -27.59 -26.16 -7.52
CA ALA A 733 -26.69 -27.21 -7.05
C ALA A 733 -27.46 -28.42 -6.51
N TYR A 734 -28.57 -28.20 -5.81
CA TYR A 734 -29.46 -29.28 -5.37
C TYR A 734 -30.02 -30.07 -6.56
N ARG A 735 -30.48 -29.40 -7.62
CA ARG A 735 -30.97 -30.06 -8.85
C ARG A 735 -29.89 -30.89 -9.52
N VAL A 736 -28.68 -30.35 -9.63
CA VAL A 736 -27.51 -31.06 -10.16
C VAL A 736 -27.18 -32.28 -9.31
N ALA A 737 -27.17 -32.14 -7.98
CA ALA A 737 -26.93 -33.26 -7.06
C ALA A 737 -28.03 -34.35 -7.15
N SER A 738 -29.29 -33.94 -7.29
CA SER A 738 -30.41 -34.86 -7.48
C SER A 738 -30.28 -35.64 -8.79
N SER A 739 -29.89 -34.97 -9.88
CA SER A 739 -29.64 -35.62 -11.17
C SER A 739 -28.45 -36.60 -11.10
N MET A 740 -27.37 -36.23 -10.41
CA MET A 740 -26.22 -37.13 -10.19
C MET A 740 -26.63 -38.42 -9.46
N LEU A 741 -27.51 -38.30 -8.46
CA LEU A 741 -28.05 -39.47 -7.76
C LEU A 741 -28.86 -40.37 -8.70
N GLU A 742 -29.72 -39.80 -9.55
CA GLU A 742 -30.52 -40.58 -10.53
C GLU A 742 -29.64 -41.34 -11.54
N VAL A 743 -28.48 -40.79 -11.88
CA VAL A 743 -27.49 -41.43 -12.76
C VAL A 743 -26.62 -42.46 -12.01
N GLY A 744 -26.70 -42.53 -10.68
CA GLY A 744 -25.95 -43.46 -9.83
C GLY A 744 -24.57 -42.95 -9.40
N GLU A 745 -24.29 -41.66 -9.54
CA GLU A 745 -23.04 -41.04 -9.12
C GLU A 745 -23.06 -40.63 -7.64
N PHE A 746 -23.14 -41.62 -6.74
CA PHE A 746 -23.36 -41.41 -5.30
C PHE A 746 -22.30 -40.52 -4.63
N GLU A 747 -21.02 -40.68 -4.99
CA GLU A 747 -19.93 -39.90 -4.41
C GLU A 747 -19.99 -38.42 -4.83
N HIS A 748 -20.18 -38.13 -6.13
CA HIS A 748 -20.31 -36.76 -6.62
C HIS A 748 -21.57 -36.07 -6.07
N ALA A 749 -22.68 -36.79 -5.98
CA ALA A 749 -23.90 -36.31 -5.33
C ALA A 749 -23.63 -35.98 -3.84
N SER A 750 -22.92 -36.84 -3.12
CA SER A 750 -22.55 -36.62 -1.71
C SER A 750 -21.66 -35.39 -1.52
N GLU A 751 -20.67 -35.19 -2.38
CA GLU A 751 -19.81 -34.01 -2.36
C GLU A 751 -20.58 -32.72 -2.63
N MET A 752 -21.49 -32.73 -3.61
CA MET A 752 -22.30 -31.57 -3.94
C MET A 752 -23.24 -31.19 -2.79
N VAL A 753 -23.90 -32.18 -2.18
CA VAL A 753 -24.76 -31.98 -0.99
C VAL A 753 -23.97 -31.35 0.16
N LYS A 754 -22.74 -31.82 0.43
CA LYS A 754 -21.86 -31.22 1.45
C LYS A 754 -21.53 -29.76 1.13
N LYS A 755 -21.26 -29.44 -0.14
CA LYS A 755 -20.99 -28.05 -0.58
C LYS A 755 -22.20 -27.14 -0.37
N ILE A 756 -23.42 -27.62 -0.65
CA ILE A 756 -24.65 -26.86 -0.43
C ILE A 756 -24.83 -26.54 1.06
N LEU A 757 -24.73 -27.55 1.92
CA LEU A 757 -24.95 -27.38 3.36
C LEU A 757 -23.84 -26.58 4.07
N ALA A 758 -22.68 -26.40 3.44
CA ALA A 758 -21.59 -25.58 3.95
C ALA A 758 -21.73 -24.07 3.66
N GLN A 759 -22.69 -23.67 2.81
CA GLN A 759 -22.94 -22.26 2.52
C GLN A 759 -23.45 -21.51 3.76
N GLN A 760 -23.02 -20.25 3.94
CA GLN A 760 -23.46 -19.43 5.08
C GLN A 760 -24.97 -19.19 5.09
N THR A 761 -25.58 -19.09 3.90
CA THR A 761 -27.00 -18.82 3.71
C THR A 761 -27.60 -19.80 2.69
N VAL A 762 -28.38 -20.76 3.18
CA VAL A 762 -29.16 -21.70 2.34
C VAL A 762 -30.65 -21.42 2.58
N PRO A 763 -31.47 -21.22 1.52
CA PRO A 763 -32.91 -21.08 1.67
C PRO A 763 -33.52 -22.25 2.47
N PRO A 764 -34.44 -22.03 3.42
CA PRO A 764 -34.98 -23.08 4.28
C PRO A 764 -35.54 -24.28 3.48
N GLU A 765 -36.26 -24.01 2.39
CA GLU A 765 -36.85 -25.02 1.53
C GLU A 765 -35.78 -25.89 0.87
N VAL A 766 -34.73 -25.26 0.33
CA VAL A 766 -33.59 -25.94 -0.31
C VAL A 766 -32.80 -26.74 0.73
N LYS A 767 -32.66 -26.21 1.95
CA LYS A 767 -31.98 -26.91 3.05
C LYS A 767 -32.71 -28.21 3.43
N ILE A 768 -34.04 -28.16 3.54
CA ILE A 768 -34.89 -29.32 3.81
C ILE A 768 -34.73 -30.36 2.69
N GLN A 769 -34.86 -29.94 1.43
CA GLN A 769 -34.70 -30.82 0.27
C GLN A 769 -33.30 -31.44 0.19
N THR A 770 -32.26 -30.65 0.47
CA THR A 770 -30.86 -31.11 0.44
C THR A 770 -30.56 -32.11 1.55
N LEU A 771 -31.09 -31.91 2.76
CA LEU A 771 -30.97 -32.88 3.86
C LEU A 771 -31.69 -34.18 3.53
N TYR A 772 -32.88 -34.11 2.92
CA TYR A 772 -33.59 -35.29 2.45
C TYR A 772 -32.79 -36.04 1.38
N LEU A 773 -32.23 -35.33 0.40
CA LEU A 773 -31.36 -35.90 -0.63
C LEU A 773 -30.10 -36.53 -0.01
N GLN A 774 -29.50 -35.91 1.01
CA GLN A 774 -28.36 -36.49 1.74
C GLN A 774 -28.69 -37.86 2.34
N SER A 775 -29.85 -37.95 3.00
CA SER A 775 -30.33 -39.21 3.57
C SER A 775 -30.61 -40.25 2.49
N LYS A 776 -31.16 -39.84 1.35
CA LYS A 776 -31.41 -40.73 0.20
C LYS A 776 -30.10 -41.27 -0.38
N VAL A 777 -29.10 -40.43 -0.59
CA VAL A 777 -27.74 -40.82 -1.03
C VAL A 777 -27.15 -41.85 -0.06
N ALA A 778 -27.25 -41.63 1.25
CA ALA A 778 -26.75 -42.57 2.26
C ALA A 778 -27.48 -43.93 2.20
N ALA A 779 -28.81 -43.91 2.13
CA ALA A 779 -29.64 -45.11 2.04
C ALA A 779 -29.35 -45.94 0.77
N GLU A 780 -29.23 -45.29 -0.39
CA GLU A 780 -28.91 -45.97 -1.66
C GLU A 780 -27.45 -46.47 -1.71
N SER A 781 -26.56 -45.88 -0.89
CA SER A 781 -25.18 -46.35 -0.69
C SER A 781 -25.05 -47.46 0.37
N ASP A 782 -26.16 -48.03 0.87
CA ASP A 782 -26.23 -49.04 1.94
C ASP A 782 -25.66 -48.58 3.30
N ARG A 783 -25.56 -47.26 3.53
CA ARG A 783 -25.08 -46.64 4.78
C ARG A 783 -26.26 -46.27 5.68
N TRP A 784 -27.00 -47.29 6.11
CA TRP A 784 -28.22 -47.14 6.91
C TRP A 784 -27.97 -46.63 8.35
N ASP A 785 -26.74 -46.71 8.83
CA ASP A 785 -26.30 -46.20 10.13
C ASP A 785 -26.24 -44.66 10.19
N GLU A 786 -25.98 -43.98 9.06
CA GLU A 786 -25.94 -42.52 8.98
C GLU A 786 -27.34 -41.88 8.89
N VAL A 787 -28.32 -42.61 8.33
CA VAL A 787 -29.65 -42.09 8.01
C VAL A 787 -30.43 -41.55 9.22
N PRO A 788 -30.42 -42.19 10.42
CA PRO A 788 -31.17 -41.70 11.57
C PRO A 788 -30.78 -40.30 12.03
N ASP A 789 -29.49 -39.99 12.04
CA ASP A 789 -28.97 -38.67 12.44
C ASP A 789 -29.28 -37.60 11.38
N LEU A 790 -29.21 -37.98 10.09
CA LEU A 790 -29.58 -37.08 9.00
C LEU A 790 -31.08 -36.75 9.01
N MET A 791 -31.93 -37.75 9.25
CA MET A 791 -33.37 -37.54 9.41
C MET A 791 -33.71 -36.76 10.67
N GLN A 792 -32.95 -36.92 11.76
CA GLN A 792 -33.12 -36.06 12.94
C GLN A 792 -32.84 -34.59 12.63
N LYS A 793 -31.77 -34.29 11.88
CA LYS A 793 -31.47 -32.92 11.44
C LYS A 793 -32.58 -32.34 10.57
N LEU A 794 -33.23 -33.16 9.74
CA LEU A 794 -34.36 -32.76 8.91
C LEU A 794 -35.59 -32.43 9.78
N ILE A 795 -35.89 -33.26 10.78
CA ILE A 795 -36.95 -33.01 11.77
C ILE A 795 -36.71 -31.70 12.52
N ASP A 796 -35.48 -31.47 12.99
CA ASP A 796 -35.13 -30.26 13.75
C ASP A 796 -35.13 -28.99 12.89
N SER A 797 -35.06 -29.12 11.56
CA SER A 797 -34.96 -28.00 10.60
C SER A 797 -36.28 -27.63 9.92
N SER A 798 -37.37 -28.37 10.14
CA SER A 798 -38.67 -28.18 9.48
C SER A 798 -39.79 -27.93 10.49
N ASN A 799 -40.77 -27.10 10.11
CA ASN A 799 -42.03 -26.92 10.84
C ASN A 799 -43.23 -27.57 10.11
N ASP A 800 -43.02 -28.18 8.94
CA ASP A 800 -44.07 -28.86 8.17
C ASP A 800 -44.30 -30.27 8.73
N GLU A 801 -45.51 -30.51 9.25
CA GLU A 801 -45.89 -31.79 9.87
C GLU A 801 -45.78 -32.99 8.91
N THR A 802 -46.00 -32.78 7.61
CA THR A 802 -45.88 -33.82 6.57
C THR A 802 -44.42 -34.21 6.38
N VAL A 803 -43.53 -33.22 6.32
CA VAL A 803 -42.08 -33.43 6.19
C VAL A 803 -41.53 -34.10 7.44
N ILE A 804 -41.96 -33.65 8.62
CA ILE A 804 -41.57 -34.24 9.91
C ILE A 804 -42.04 -35.71 9.99
N ALA A 805 -43.30 -35.99 9.64
CA ALA A 805 -43.83 -37.34 9.64
C ALA A 805 -43.04 -38.24 8.67
N THR A 806 -42.79 -37.78 7.45
CA THR A 806 -42.03 -38.53 6.45
C THR A 806 -40.59 -38.80 6.90
N ALA A 807 -39.93 -37.81 7.50
CA ALA A 807 -38.58 -37.95 8.06
C ALA A 807 -38.54 -38.95 9.24
N LYS A 808 -39.54 -38.92 10.14
CA LYS A 808 -39.68 -39.89 11.23
C LYS A 808 -39.87 -41.32 10.70
N TYR A 809 -40.66 -41.49 9.63
CA TYR A 809 -40.84 -42.80 8.98
C TYR A 809 -39.50 -43.35 8.49
N TRP A 810 -38.75 -42.58 7.70
CA TRP A 810 -37.46 -43.02 7.16
C TRP A 810 -36.41 -43.23 8.24
N LYS A 811 -36.45 -42.46 9.33
CA LYS A 811 -35.63 -42.70 10.53
C LYS A 811 -35.95 -44.06 11.16
N ALA A 812 -37.23 -44.37 11.34
CA ALA A 812 -37.68 -45.64 11.90
C ALA A 812 -37.37 -46.83 10.99
N GLU A 813 -37.54 -46.68 9.67
CA GLU A 813 -37.15 -47.70 8.67
C GLU A 813 -35.63 -47.94 8.69
N ALA A 814 -34.82 -46.89 8.83
CA ALA A 814 -33.37 -47.03 8.95
C ALA A 814 -32.96 -47.80 10.21
N LEU A 815 -33.57 -47.49 11.36
CA LEU A 815 -33.33 -48.24 12.62
C LEU A 815 -33.75 -49.70 12.51
N TYR A 816 -34.89 -49.98 11.85
CA TYR A 816 -35.34 -51.34 11.57
C TYR A 816 -34.31 -52.13 10.75
N ARG A 817 -33.79 -51.53 9.67
CA ARG A 817 -32.78 -52.15 8.79
C ARG A 817 -31.43 -52.31 9.48
N TYR A 818 -31.08 -51.39 10.36
CA TYR A 818 -29.88 -51.47 11.20
C TYR A 818 -29.99 -52.56 12.30
N GLY A 819 -31.22 -52.97 12.64
CA GLY A 819 -31.50 -54.04 13.60
C GLY A 819 -31.93 -53.57 15.00
N ASP A 820 -32.15 -52.27 15.21
CA ASP A 820 -32.72 -51.72 16.43
C ASP A 820 -34.26 -51.75 16.37
N PHE A 821 -34.82 -52.94 16.62
CA PHE A 821 -36.26 -53.18 16.53
C PHE A 821 -37.07 -52.48 17.63
N ASP A 822 -36.51 -52.29 18.82
CA ASP A 822 -37.20 -51.61 19.92
C ASP A 822 -37.26 -50.10 19.67
N GLY A 823 -36.15 -49.49 19.22
CA GLY A 823 -36.12 -48.08 18.84
C GLY A 823 -36.99 -47.78 17.62
N ALA A 824 -36.92 -48.62 16.57
CA ALA A 824 -37.80 -48.50 15.41
C ALA A 824 -39.28 -48.66 15.79
N GLY A 825 -39.60 -49.65 16.62
CA GLY A 825 -40.96 -49.91 17.09
C GLY A 825 -41.56 -48.72 17.84
N LEU A 826 -40.80 -48.07 18.73
CA LEU A 826 -41.27 -46.88 19.45
C LEU A 826 -41.62 -45.72 18.49
N LEU A 827 -40.78 -45.47 17.48
CA LEU A 827 -41.04 -44.39 16.52
C LEU A 827 -42.24 -44.70 15.62
N PHE A 828 -42.36 -45.93 15.12
CA PHE A 828 -43.54 -46.30 14.32
C PHE A 828 -44.85 -46.24 15.13
N ASP A 829 -44.82 -46.62 16.41
CA ASP A 829 -45.96 -46.54 17.32
C ASP A 829 -46.38 -45.08 17.59
N GLU A 830 -45.41 -44.18 17.84
CA GLU A 830 -45.65 -42.74 18.01
C GLU A 830 -46.34 -42.13 16.78
N MET A 831 -46.02 -42.62 15.59
CA MET A 831 -46.52 -42.08 14.33
C MET A 831 -47.92 -42.58 13.96
N GLN A 832 -48.41 -43.66 14.57
CA GLN A 832 -49.68 -44.29 14.19
C GLN A 832 -50.89 -43.34 14.19
N PRO A 833 -51.07 -42.42 15.16
CA PRO A 833 -52.20 -41.49 15.16
C PRO A 833 -52.22 -40.54 13.96
N ASN A 834 -51.05 -40.29 13.36
CA ASN A 834 -50.84 -39.37 12.24
C ASN A 834 -50.35 -40.09 10.97
N ALA A 835 -50.62 -41.39 10.84
CA ALA A 835 -50.10 -42.20 9.74
C ALA A 835 -50.57 -41.75 8.34
N THR A 836 -51.66 -40.98 8.25
CA THR A 836 -52.11 -40.38 6.98
C THR A 836 -51.16 -39.28 6.47
N LEU A 837 -50.37 -38.66 7.36
CA LEU A 837 -49.44 -37.58 6.99
C LEU A 837 -48.22 -38.08 6.20
N ILE A 838 -47.88 -39.37 6.26
CA ILE A 838 -46.79 -39.95 5.44
C ILE A 838 -47.26 -40.40 4.05
N GLY A 839 -48.54 -40.24 3.73
CA GLY A 839 -49.16 -40.63 2.48
C GLY A 839 -49.78 -42.04 2.52
N GLU A 840 -50.92 -42.20 1.84
CA GLU A 840 -51.73 -43.42 1.85
C GLU A 840 -50.97 -44.67 1.37
N SER A 841 -49.96 -44.50 0.50
CA SER A 841 -49.13 -45.61 0.02
C SER A 841 -48.14 -46.15 1.04
N LEU A 842 -47.74 -45.36 2.05
CA LEU A 842 -46.74 -45.73 3.06
C LEU A 842 -47.36 -46.18 4.38
N GLU A 843 -48.63 -45.88 4.64
CA GLU A 843 -49.33 -46.29 5.86
C GLU A 843 -49.35 -47.82 6.07
N PRO A 844 -49.66 -48.68 5.07
CA PRO A 844 -49.60 -50.13 5.25
C PRO A 844 -48.18 -50.63 5.56
N TRP A 845 -47.15 -49.95 5.03
CA TRP A 845 -45.75 -50.28 5.29
C TRP A 845 -45.33 -49.93 6.73
N LEU A 846 -45.78 -48.78 7.25
CA LEU A 846 -45.54 -48.40 8.64
C LEU A 846 -46.10 -49.46 9.59
N LEU A 847 -47.35 -49.86 9.38
CA LEU A 847 -48.01 -50.85 10.23
C LEU A 847 -47.37 -52.24 10.08
N LEU A 848 -46.91 -52.60 8.88
CA LEU A 848 -46.16 -53.83 8.65
C LEU A 848 -44.87 -53.83 9.45
N ARG A 849 -44.09 -52.74 9.38
CA ARG A 849 -42.83 -52.63 10.13
C ARG A 849 -43.06 -52.65 11.63
N LEU A 850 -44.06 -51.95 12.14
CA LEU A 850 -44.42 -51.98 13.55
C LEU A 850 -44.81 -53.39 14.02
N ALA A 851 -45.64 -54.11 13.24
CA ALA A 851 -46.01 -55.48 13.55
C ALA A 851 -44.80 -56.44 13.51
N GLN A 852 -43.88 -56.24 12.56
CA GLN A 852 -42.61 -56.98 12.50
C GLN A 852 -41.70 -56.67 13.70
N CYS A 853 -41.58 -55.41 14.12
CA CYS A 853 -40.85 -55.02 15.34
C CYS A 853 -41.43 -55.72 16.57
N HIS A 854 -42.75 -55.68 16.75
CA HIS A 854 -43.40 -56.40 17.85
C HIS A 854 -43.16 -57.91 17.80
N GLY A 855 -43.21 -58.53 16.62
CA GLY A 855 -42.87 -59.94 16.45
C GLY A 855 -41.41 -60.26 16.83
N LYS A 856 -40.46 -59.40 16.45
CA LYS A 856 -39.03 -59.55 16.82
C LYS A 856 -38.80 -59.38 18.32
N SER A 857 -39.52 -58.45 18.96
CA SER A 857 -39.50 -58.26 20.42
C SER A 857 -40.45 -59.22 21.17
N GLN A 858 -40.93 -60.29 20.51
CA GLN A 858 -41.80 -61.34 21.07
C GLN A 858 -43.15 -60.86 21.65
N ARG A 859 -43.62 -59.67 21.27
CA ARG A 859 -44.93 -59.11 21.63
C ARG A 859 -46.00 -59.57 20.63
N TRP A 860 -46.21 -60.88 20.55
CA TRP A 860 -47.05 -61.51 19.53
C TRP A 860 -48.52 -61.07 19.53
N THR A 861 -49.08 -60.74 20.70
CA THR A 861 -50.45 -60.22 20.81
C THR A 861 -50.62 -58.90 20.07
N ASN A 862 -49.67 -57.96 20.24
CA ASN A 862 -49.70 -56.66 19.56
C ASN A 862 -49.45 -56.83 18.05
N ALA A 863 -48.48 -57.68 17.67
CA ALA A 863 -48.20 -57.98 16.28
C ALA A 863 -49.44 -58.57 15.56
N ALA A 864 -50.17 -59.49 16.21
CA ALA A 864 -51.37 -60.09 15.66
C ALA A 864 -52.54 -59.10 15.55
N MET A 865 -52.71 -58.22 16.55
CA MET A 865 -53.75 -57.19 16.52
C MET A 865 -53.54 -56.23 15.34
N LEU A 866 -52.32 -55.72 15.16
CA LEU A 866 -51.96 -54.85 14.03
C LEU A 866 -52.12 -55.57 12.69
N ALA A 867 -51.69 -56.83 12.61
CA ALA A 867 -51.79 -57.61 11.38
C ALA A 867 -53.26 -57.84 10.94
N ARG A 868 -54.18 -58.08 11.88
CA ARG A 868 -55.61 -58.20 11.57
C ARG A 868 -56.20 -56.88 11.10
N ASP A 869 -55.95 -55.79 11.84
CA ASP A 869 -56.42 -54.45 11.49
C ASP A 869 -55.97 -54.06 10.06
N CYS A 870 -54.71 -54.31 9.72
CA CYS A 870 -54.19 -53.99 8.38
C CYS A 870 -54.81 -54.82 7.27
N LEU A 871 -55.01 -56.12 7.49
CA LEU A 871 -55.61 -57.01 6.50
C LEU A 871 -57.07 -56.66 6.22
N GLU A 872 -57.79 -56.13 7.21
CA GLU A 872 -59.17 -55.63 7.05
C GLU A 872 -59.20 -54.27 6.34
N ARG A 873 -58.25 -53.38 6.65
CA ARG A 873 -58.22 -52.01 6.13
C ARG A 873 -57.63 -51.89 4.71
N PHE A 874 -56.70 -52.77 4.31
CA PHE A 874 -55.92 -52.63 3.08
C PHE A 874 -55.97 -53.89 2.20
N GLU A 875 -57.15 -54.19 1.64
CA GLU A 875 -57.44 -55.42 0.87
C GLU A 875 -56.61 -55.61 -0.42
N GLY A 876 -55.87 -54.59 -0.88
CA GLY A 876 -55.03 -54.61 -2.08
C GLY A 876 -53.52 -54.42 -1.85
N PHE A 877 -53.04 -54.48 -0.61
CA PHE A 877 -51.62 -54.28 -0.32
C PHE A 877 -50.78 -55.49 -0.77
N SER A 878 -49.83 -55.28 -1.69
CA SER A 878 -49.01 -56.35 -2.30
C SER A 878 -48.23 -57.19 -1.30
N ASN A 879 -47.91 -56.64 -0.12
CA ASN A 879 -47.15 -57.34 0.92
C ASN A 879 -48.04 -57.85 2.06
N ALA A 880 -49.36 -57.96 1.85
CA ALA A 880 -50.32 -58.46 2.83
C ALA A 880 -49.99 -59.87 3.36
N TYR A 881 -49.29 -60.69 2.56
CA TYR A 881 -48.85 -62.02 2.98
C TYR A 881 -47.89 -61.98 4.19
N GLU A 882 -47.13 -60.90 4.39
CA GLU A 882 -46.26 -60.73 5.56
C GLU A 882 -47.07 -60.60 6.87
N PHE A 883 -48.23 -59.91 6.83
CA PHE A 883 -49.12 -59.86 7.98
C PHE A 883 -49.71 -61.24 8.30
N ARG A 884 -50.06 -62.02 7.27
CA ARG A 884 -50.52 -63.41 7.46
C ARG A 884 -49.44 -64.29 8.05
N PHE A 885 -48.18 -64.10 7.64
CA PHE A 885 -47.05 -64.78 8.28
C PHE A 885 -46.92 -64.43 9.76
N LEU A 886 -47.05 -63.14 10.13
CA LEU A 886 -47.03 -62.71 11.54
C LEU A 886 -48.19 -63.31 12.35
N LEU A 887 -49.39 -63.43 11.78
CA LEU A 887 -50.52 -64.12 12.42
C LEU A 887 -50.25 -65.60 12.63
N GLY A 888 -49.64 -66.26 11.65
CA GLY A 888 -49.19 -67.65 11.79
C GLY A 888 -48.18 -67.81 12.93
N ARG A 889 -47.21 -66.89 13.04
CA ARG A 889 -46.21 -66.88 14.12
C ARG A 889 -46.84 -66.64 15.50
N ALA A 890 -47.81 -65.75 15.59
CA ALA A 890 -48.53 -65.48 16.84
C ALA A 890 -49.37 -66.70 17.27
N ALA A 891 -50.13 -67.31 16.35
CA ALA A 891 -50.90 -68.52 16.63
C ALA A 891 -50.01 -69.72 17.00
N GLU A 892 -48.84 -69.85 16.37
CA GLU A 892 -47.82 -70.85 16.72
C GLU A 892 -47.32 -70.64 18.16
N TYR A 893 -47.06 -69.38 18.55
CA TYR A 893 -46.64 -69.02 19.90
C TYR A 893 -47.72 -69.33 20.95
N ASP A 894 -49.00 -69.08 20.62
CA ASP A 894 -50.15 -69.40 21.47
C ASP A 894 -50.51 -70.90 21.48
N GLY A 895 -49.77 -71.74 20.73
CA GLY A 895 -49.99 -73.18 20.64
C GLY A 895 -51.18 -73.60 19.78
N MET A 896 -51.80 -72.66 19.07
CA MET A 896 -52.91 -72.88 18.14
C MET A 896 -52.38 -73.36 16.78
N PHE A 897 -51.78 -74.55 16.75
CA PHE A 897 -51.02 -75.04 15.60
C PHE A 897 -51.85 -75.22 14.31
N ASP A 898 -53.13 -75.56 14.41
CA ASP A 898 -54.00 -75.67 13.22
C ASP A 898 -54.24 -74.29 12.58
N ASP A 899 -54.52 -73.27 13.40
CA ASP A 899 -54.70 -71.90 12.93
C ASP A 899 -53.40 -71.29 12.39
N ALA A 900 -52.27 -71.59 13.05
CA ALA A 900 -50.95 -71.21 12.57
C ALA A 900 -50.68 -71.74 11.15
N ARG A 901 -50.95 -73.03 10.92
CA ARG A 901 -50.81 -73.64 9.59
C ARG A 901 -51.75 -73.02 8.57
N ASN A 902 -53.01 -72.75 8.93
CA ASN A 902 -53.96 -72.10 8.03
C ASN A 902 -53.43 -70.73 7.55
N HIS A 903 -52.90 -69.92 8.47
CA HIS A 903 -52.30 -68.64 8.11
C HIS A 903 -51.05 -68.81 7.23
N TYR A 904 -50.17 -69.77 7.54
CA TYR A 904 -49.00 -70.07 6.69
C TYR A 904 -49.37 -70.54 5.29
N LEU A 905 -50.42 -71.36 5.15
CA LEU A 905 -50.94 -71.77 3.84
C LEU A 905 -51.45 -70.57 3.04
N GLN A 906 -52.15 -69.63 3.69
CA GLN A 906 -52.60 -68.40 3.04
C GLN A 906 -51.44 -67.50 2.56
N VAL A 907 -50.23 -67.63 3.11
CA VAL A 907 -49.02 -66.98 2.58
C VAL A 907 -48.57 -67.68 1.30
N ILE A 908 -48.44 -69.00 1.35
CA ILE A 908 -47.94 -69.85 0.26
C ILE A 908 -48.86 -69.81 -0.96
N GLU A 909 -50.17 -69.77 -0.74
CA GLU A 909 -51.20 -69.75 -1.78
C GLU A 909 -51.49 -68.34 -2.32
N SER A 910 -50.97 -67.29 -1.68
CA SER A 910 -51.17 -65.91 -2.15
C SER A 910 -50.37 -65.63 -3.42
N THR A 911 -50.94 -64.84 -4.33
CA THR A 911 -50.29 -64.46 -5.59
C THR A 911 -48.95 -63.75 -5.38
N ASP A 912 -48.90 -62.84 -4.40
CA ASP A 912 -47.72 -62.01 -4.14
C ASP A 912 -46.73 -62.67 -3.17
N GLY A 913 -47.20 -63.59 -2.33
CA GLY A 913 -46.36 -64.34 -1.40
C GLY A 913 -45.75 -65.61 -1.99
N ALA A 914 -46.37 -66.21 -3.01
CA ALA A 914 -45.88 -67.43 -3.64
C ALA A 914 -44.45 -67.24 -4.18
N GLY A 915 -43.55 -68.15 -3.82
CA GLY A 915 -42.14 -68.10 -4.24
C GLY A 915 -41.26 -67.12 -3.44
N THR A 916 -41.80 -66.33 -2.52
CA THR A 916 -41.01 -65.46 -1.64
C THR A 916 -40.27 -66.28 -0.56
N GLU A 917 -39.24 -65.68 0.06
CA GLU A 917 -38.56 -66.29 1.21
C GLU A 917 -39.55 -66.53 2.36
N THR A 918 -40.49 -65.61 2.57
CA THR A 918 -41.54 -65.72 3.61
C THR A 918 -42.45 -66.93 3.38
N ALA A 919 -42.76 -67.30 2.14
CA ALA A 919 -43.47 -68.54 1.85
C ALA A 919 -42.62 -69.79 2.14
N ALA A 920 -41.32 -69.76 1.82
CA ALA A 920 -40.40 -70.85 2.18
C ALA A 920 -40.30 -71.04 3.70
N ILE A 921 -40.23 -69.93 4.45
CA ILE A 921 -40.26 -69.92 5.91
C ILE A 921 -41.59 -70.49 6.42
N SER A 922 -42.71 -70.04 5.85
CA SER A 922 -44.05 -70.49 6.21
C SER A 922 -44.21 -72.00 6.02
N GLN A 923 -43.75 -72.53 4.88
CA GLN A 923 -43.78 -73.97 4.60
C GLN A 923 -42.92 -74.76 5.59
N TRP A 924 -41.75 -74.22 5.95
CA TRP A 924 -40.90 -74.83 6.97
C TRP A 924 -41.55 -74.80 8.37
N ARG A 925 -42.17 -73.67 8.73
CA ARG A 925 -42.91 -73.50 10.00
C ARG A 925 -44.11 -74.43 10.10
N ILE A 926 -44.82 -74.73 9.01
CA ILE A 926 -45.85 -75.78 8.98
C ILE A 926 -45.25 -77.11 9.46
N GLY A 927 -44.04 -77.46 9.00
CA GLY A 927 -43.29 -78.61 9.49
C GLY A 927 -43.00 -78.55 11.00
N GLU A 928 -42.51 -77.40 11.49
CA GLU A 928 -42.26 -77.20 12.93
C GLU A 928 -43.53 -77.40 13.77
N THR A 929 -44.69 -76.90 13.31
CA THR A 929 -45.94 -77.10 14.04
C THR A 929 -46.35 -78.57 14.16
N TYR A 930 -46.13 -79.39 13.11
CA TYR A 930 -46.38 -80.83 13.17
C TYR A 930 -45.35 -81.54 14.03
N PHE A 931 -44.09 -81.11 13.99
CA PHE A 931 -43.04 -81.63 14.85
C PHE A 931 -43.37 -81.42 16.33
N HIS A 932 -43.80 -80.22 16.72
CA HIS A 932 -44.24 -79.91 18.09
C HIS A 932 -45.47 -80.73 18.54
N GLN A 933 -46.32 -81.17 17.61
CA GLN A 933 -47.43 -82.09 17.87
C GLN A 933 -47.01 -83.59 17.87
N ASN A 934 -45.72 -83.90 17.76
CA ASN A 934 -45.16 -85.25 17.59
C ASN A 934 -45.68 -85.99 16.33
N LYS A 935 -46.21 -85.25 15.35
CA LYS A 935 -46.68 -85.78 14.05
C LYS A 935 -45.52 -85.80 13.05
N HIS A 936 -44.53 -86.65 13.33
CA HIS A 936 -43.25 -86.65 12.62
C HIS A 936 -43.36 -86.98 11.12
N LYS A 937 -44.36 -87.77 10.69
CA LYS A 937 -44.55 -88.11 9.26
C LYS A 937 -45.04 -86.91 8.45
N GLU A 938 -46.01 -86.20 9.00
CA GLU A 938 -46.57 -84.98 8.43
C GLU A 938 -45.53 -83.85 8.43
N ALA A 939 -44.71 -83.75 9.48
CA ALA A 939 -43.59 -82.82 9.55
C ALA A 939 -42.55 -83.08 8.44
N ILE A 940 -42.14 -84.33 8.23
CA ILE A 940 -41.21 -84.70 7.14
C ILE A 940 -41.76 -84.30 5.78
N ALA A 941 -43.05 -84.52 5.52
CA ALA A 941 -43.68 -84.12 4.26
C ALA A 941 -43.63 -82.60 4.07
N ALA A 942 -43.90 -81.82 5.12
CA ALA A 942 -43.85 -80.37 5.06
C ALA A 942 -42.42 -79.83 4.85
N TYR A 943 -41.41 -80.38 5.54
CA TYR A 943 -40.00 -80.01 5.33
C TYR A 943 -39.49 -80.42 3.94
N SER A 944 -39.91 -81.58 3.43
CA SER A 944 -39.53 -82.02 2.09
C SER A 944 -40.00 -81.03 1.03
N LYS A 945 -41.22 -80.50 1.18
CA LYS A 945 -41.76 -79.42 0.33
C LYS A 945 -40.94 -78.14 0.42
N THR A 946 -40.51 -77.71 1.61
CA THR A 946 -39.62 -76.54 1.75
C THR A 946 -38.35 -76.69 0.90
N ASN A 947 -37.77 -77.89 0.88
CA ASN A 947 -36.52 -78.17 0.17
C ASN A 947 -36.71 -78.43 -1.33
N SER A 948 -37.89 -78.90 -1.77
CA SER A 948 -38.16 -79.15 -3.19
C SER A 948 -38.72 -77.93 -3.92
N ASP A 949 -39.58 -77.17 -3.26
CA ASP A 949 -40.42 -76.16 -3.90
C ASP A 949 -39.79 -74.76 -3.86
N TYR A 950 -38.72 -74.57 -3.07
CA TYR A 950 -38.05 -73.28 -2.88
C TYR A 950 -36.53 -73.39 -2.99
N SER A 951 -35.90 -72.38 -3.58
CA SER A 951 -34.45 -72.33 -3.81
C SER A 951 -33.66 -71.56 -2.75
N PHE A 952 -34.25 -71.25 -1.59
CA PHE A 952 -33.59 -70.53 -0.51
C PHE A 952 -32.69 -71.47 0.31
N SER A 953 -31.37 -71.32 0.15
CA SER A 953 -30.34 -72.19 0.75
C SER A 953 -30.47 -72.34 2.27
N ARG A 954 -30.75 -71.23 2.97
CA ARG A 954 -30.96 -71.22 4.43
C ARG A 954 -32.09 -72.17 4.84
N TRP A 955 -33.27 -72.00 4.25
CA TRP A 955 -34.47 -72.77 4.61
C TRP A 955 -34.45 -74.21 4.11
N SER A 956 -33.79 -74.46 2.98
CA SER A 956 -33.52 -75.82 2.49
C SER A 956 -32.66 -76.60 3.49
N SER A 957 -31.58 -75.99 3.98
CA SER A 957 -30.73 -76.63 5.01
C SER A 957 -31.46 -76.80 6.35
N ALA A 958 -32.27 -75.82 6.78
CA ALA A 958 -33.11 -75.93 7.98
C ALA A 958 -34.15 -77.06 7.85
N ALA A 959 -34.72 -77.26 6.66
CA ALA A 959 -35.68 -78.33 6.39
C ALA A 959 -35.01 -79.71 6.43
N LEU A 960 -33.85 -79.87 5.80
CA LEU A 960 -33.11 -81.13 5.77
C LEU A 960 -32.71 -81.60 7.17
N ILE A 961 -32.22 -80.68 8.03
CA ILE A 961 -31.84 -81.06 9.39
C ILE A 961 -33.05 -81.42 10.25
N GLN A 962 -34.17 -80.70 10.14
CA GLN A 962 -35.38 -81.02 10.90
C GLN A 962 -36.07 -82.29 10.40
N ALA A 963 -36.11 -82.53 9.09
CA ALA A 963 -36.57 -83.80 8.52
C ALA A 963 -35.70 -84.97 8.98
N GLY A 964 -34.38 -84.80 9.04
CA GLY A 964 -33.45 -85.78 9.60
C GLY A 964 -33.77 -86.09 11.07
N LYS A 965 -34.01 -85.06 11.88
CA LYS A 965 -34.41 -85.21 13.30
C LYS A 965 -35.72 -85.97 13.44
N CYS A 966 -36.71 -85.69 12.60
CA CYS A 966 -37.96 -86.46 12.57
C CYS A 966 -37.75 -87.94 12.24
N GLN A 967 -36.84 -88.26 11.31
CA GLN A 967 -36.50 -89.64 10.96
C GLN A 967 -35.79 -90.36 12.11
N GLU A 968 -34.96 -89.66 12.90
CA GLU A 968 -34.40 -90.20 14.16
C GLU A 968 -35.52 -90.59 15.14
N HIS A 969 -36.51 -89.70 15.35
CA HIS A 969 -37.64 -89.97 16.24
C HIS A 969 -38.52 -91.15 15.79
N LEU A 970 -38.58 -91.41 14.48
CA LEU A 970 -39.27 -92.57 13.90
C LEU A 970 -38.44 -93.86 13.87
N GLY A 971 -37.17 -93.81 14.30
CA GLY A 971 -36.24 -94.95 14.26
C GLY A 971 -35.69 -95.28 12.87
N ASN A 972 -35.89 -94.42 11.88
CA ASN A 972 -35.44 -94.62 10.50
C ASN A 972 -34.01 -94.10 10.28
N TRP A 973 -33.05 -94.73 10.96
CA TRP A 973 -31.65 -94.25 11.06
C TRP A 973 -30.96 -94.03 9.70
N GLN A 974 -31.20 -94.89 8.71
CA GLN A 974 -30.59 -94.80 7.38
C GLN A 974 -31.10 -93.57 6.59
N HIS A 975 -32.40 -93.27 6.71
CA HIS A 975 -32.99 -92.09 6.07
C HIS A 975 -32.53 -90.80 6.76
N ALA A 976 -32.42 -90.80 8.09
CA ALA A 976 -31.85 -89.69 8.84
C ALA A 976 -30.40 -89.38 8.42
N ALA A 977 -29.56 -90.42 8.31
CA ALA A 977 -28.17 -90.29 7.84
C ALA A 977 -28.09 -89.68 6.43
N THR A 978 -28.99 -90.10 5.53
CA THR A 978 -29.06 -89.59 4.16
C THR A 978 -29.37 -88.09 4.14
N LEU A 979 -30.36 -87.64 4.92
CA LEU A 979 -30.76 -86.23 4.97
C LEU A 979 -29.65 -85.33 5.57
N TYR A 980 -28.96 -85.78 6.61
CA TYR A 980 -27.83 -85.04 7.17
C TYR A 980 -26.64 -84.97 6.20
N ALA A 981 -26.33 -86.06 5.50
CA ALA A 981 -25.28 -86.05 4.48
C ALA A 981 -25.62 -85.10 3.32
N GLN A 982 -26.88 -85.08 2.86
CA GLN A 982 -27.36 -84.16 1.83
C GLN A 982 -27.21 -82.69 2.24
N LEU A 983 -27.48 -82.36 3.51
CA LEU A 983 -27.25 -81.00 4.02
C LEU A 983 -25.77 -80.60 3.92
N LEU A 984 -24.86 -81.48 4.37
CA LEU A 984 -23.42 -81.21 4.36
C LEU A 984 -22.85 -81.08 2.95
N GLU A 985 -23.43 -81.79 1.98
CA GLU A 985 -23.02 -81.74 0.58
C GLU A 985 -23.57 -80.50 -0.13
N ARG A 986 -24.87 -80.20 0.03
CA ARG A 986 -25.56 -79.15 -0.74
C ARG A 986 -25.48 -77.76 -0.10
N HIS A 987 -25.27 -77.69 1.21
CA HIS A 987 -25.25 -76.43 1.96
C HIS A 987 -24.03 -76.37 2.91
N PRO A 988 -22.79 -76.39 2.39
CA PRO A 988 -21.57 -76.48 3.19
C PRO A 988 -21.30 -75.25 4.07
N GLU A 989 -21.92 -74.11 3.75
CA GLU A 989 -21.82 -72.84 4.50
C GLU A 989 -22.99 -72.61 5.47
N SER A 990 -23.91 -73.58 5.59
CA SER A 990 -25.08 -73.45 6.48
C SER A 990 -24.69 -73.41 7.95
N GLU A 991 -25.41 -72.60 8.73
CA GLU A 991 -25.31 -72.55 10.20
C GLU A 991 -25.55 -73.93 10.87
N PHE A 992 -26.25 -74.84 10.17
CA PHE A 992 -26.62 -76.16 10.67
C PHE A 992 -25.57 -77.26 10.41
N VAL A 993 -24.45 -76.94 9.73
CA VAL A 993 -23.42 -77.93 9.35
C VAL A 993 -22.80 -78.63 10.56
N ALA A 994 -22.58 -77.90 11.66
CA ALA A 994 -22.02 -78.47 12.88
C ALA A 994 -22.98 -79.51 13.52
N ASP A 995 -24.25 -79.15 13.70
CA ASP A 995 -25.30 -80.04 14.25
C ASP A 995 -25.53 -81.24 13.31
N ALA A 996 -25.54 -81.04 11.99
CA ALA A 996 -25.67 -82.12 11.02
C ALA A 996 -24.49 -83.11 11.07
N LYS A 997 -23.23 -82.65 11.22
CA LYS A 997 -22.05 -83.53 11.36
C LYS A 997 -22.13 -84.38 12.63
N GLU A 998 -22.47 -83.77 13.75
CA GLU A 998 -22.60 -84.46 15.03
C GLU A 998 -23.68 -85.54 14.96
N ARG A 999 -24.87 -85.17 14.48
CA ARG A 999 -26.00 -86.09 14.35
C ARG A 999 -25.74 -87.19 13.35
N LEU A 1000 -25.12 -86.90 12.20
CA LEU A 1000 -24.70 -87.91 11.22
C LEU A 1000 -23.77 -88.96 11.85
N GLY A 1001 -22.81 -88.52 12.67
CA GLY A 1001 -21.93 -89.41 13.43
C GLY A 1001 -22.68 -90.33 14.38
N ARG A 1002 -23.74 -89.83 15.03
CA ARG A 1002 -24.61 -90.59 15.94
C ARG A 1002 -25.47 -91.60 15.18
N VAL A 1003 -26.24 -91.17 14.18
CA VAL A 1003 -27.17 -92.06 13.44
C VAL A 1003 -26.43 -93.15 12.66
N ASN A 1004 -25.21 -92.90 12.18
CA ASN A 1004 -24.39 -93.92 11.51
C ASN A 1004 -23.92 -95.05 12.45
N ARG A 1005 -23.88 -94.82 13.77
CA ARG A 1005 -23.63 -95.90 14.75
C ARG A 1005 -24.85 -96.79 14.92
N PHE A 1006 -26.05 -96.20 14.94
CA PHE A 1006 -27.31 -96.93 15.04
C PHE A 1006 -27.70 -97.65 13.72
N ALA A 1007 -27.39 -97.06 12.57
CA ALA A 1007 -27.66 -97.66 11.25
C ALA A 1007 -26.78 -98.88 10.91
N LYS A 1008 -25.65 -99.09 11.61
CA LYS A 1008 -24.72 -100.22 11.42
C LYS A 1008 -25.06 -101.46 12.27
N LEU A 1009 -26.08 -101.39 13.12
CA LEU A 1009 -26.55 -102.54 13.92
C LEU A 1009 -27.48 -103.42 13.05
N PRO A 1010 -27.27 -104.75 12.97
CA PRO A 1010 -28.17 -105.64 12.22
C PRO A 1010 -29.59 -105.64 12.82
N ASN A 1011 -30.58 -105.72 11.94
CA ASN A 1011 -32.00 -105.40 12.12
C ASN A 1011 -32.81 -106.35 13.07
N SER A 1012 -32.26 -106.78 14.21
CA SER A 1012 -32.92 -107.72 15.12
C SER A 1012 -33.16 -107.25 16.56
N GLU A 1013 -32.75 -106.04 16.96
CA GLU A 1013 -32.97 -105.56 18.33
C GLU A 1013 -33.51 -104.12 18.36
N THR A 1014 -34.78 -103.95 18.01
CA THR A 1014 -35.56 -102.78 18.42
C THR A 1014 -36.94 -103.21 18.91
N LYS A 1015 -37.03 -103.55 20.19
CA LYS A 1015 -38.24 -103.38 21.01
C LYS A 1015 -37.82 -102.83 22.37
N THR A 1016 -38.54 -101.79 22.80
CA THR A 1016 -38.57 -101.14 24.15
C THR A 1016 -37.25 -100.47 24.56
N HIS A 1017 -37.19 -99.19 24.93
CA HIS A 1017 -38.17 -98.30 25.60
C HIS A 1017 -38.08 -96.86 25.10
#